data_AF-A0A9D2GXQ0-F1
#
_entry.id   AF-A0A9D2GXQ0-F1
#
_cell.length_a   1.000
_cell.length_b   1.000
_cell.length_c   1.000
_cell.angle_alpha   90.00
_cell.angle_beta   90.00
_cell.angle_gamma   90.00
#
_symmetry.space_group_name_H-M   'P 1'
#
loop_
_entity.id
_entity.type
_entity.pdbx_description
1 polymer ?
#
loop_
_entity_poly.entity_id
_entity_poly.type
_entity_poly.pdbx_seq_one_letter_code
_entity_poly.pdbx_strand_id
1 'polypeptide(L)'
;MNNRHTILFLLTFILILSGCNNLTSNNEEYKKDVNINITKIEFEPDHKHFRLDVEINDTLTDQLLSTSADSIHFKTEEFLKGNIYDPKTQPQLISYENLKLKEIAKLKLDALFLIDLTLDSTAISQQYQIIKNLKRLFALEHLHVAFMKNEKVTPTMIATDYVLNNYFKSEPGRKYLYRAISHKIDEFKNDSSEYVKNAKENISTAPLASTRKIMFVFSDAKVYEHNKPIDPKHFELQHQIAQQIDTTMKLPIFYFNLKKQNDSEEQTKEQSEQSKLTDEEAQNFLAVLCQKSGGKYINAFNQKLKLNDILHLFTKDYIDYVFTFVNPDYKIYRGMERKLQIGCYSGDSLIASDYIYYNVGSVYNPIIVNGATTLQIILQGCFLGILTIIIIYLIFQFVTPCISYWLFKRKYVTRYTGRNMSYNGMLIEQSCYFCKAPFVEGDEIVAKCKHILHKSCWDENEYKCPEYGRHCKHGSHYYNRKNLFDPHNASFYLIWIIAGAFAGLVAWIYFTANAHHNENLLLVRLIHLIFNVNPSSPEAITLMDEYGSHLFFLPFYGLTIGFSLTLSLSLLTTHGRWLWKRTLQIAAKAIIGGLFSYLAFFIGCVISITLNFKDNSFLIDWIPWMLSGFIIAATVSYGTDIKLKKALIGAAISIIFGLGSMYIWSYGFNSQVDTREFQLLSYMIYCIGFAISVAATSPKSEHYFLRVEGPIKEMDIAVYKWMNSHEQGKTISIGKSVNCDLQMTWDITSPIAPEQAEVKMINGYLYLTALEEGVVFDKKPLKTNVRKKLYHGTKFVIGKTTFTYLEKDL
;
A
#
# COMPACT_ATOMS: atom_id res chain seq x y z
N MET A 1 15.04 -1.82 40.58
CA MET A 1 13.60 -1.97 40.25
C MET A 1 12.95 -0.69 39.70
N ASN A 2 13.69 0.31 39.20
CA ASN A 2 13.10 1.60 38.72
C ASN A 2 12.87 1.72 37.19
N ASN A 3 13.26 0.75 36.36
CA ASN A 3 13.11 0.86 34.90
C ASN A 3 11.71 0.55 34.36
N ARG A 4 10.84 -0.10 35.15
CA ARG A 4 9.45 -0.39 34.72
C ARG A 4 8.59 0.88 34.68
N HIS A 5 8.79 1.79 35.63
CA HIS A 5 8.00 3.01 35.70
C HIS A 5 8.35 4.00 34.59
N THR A 6 9.63 4.12 34.19
CA THR A 6 10.03 4.99 33.06
C THR A 6 9.50 4.50 31.72
N ILE A 7 9.48 3.18 31.48
CA ILE A 7 8.91 2.60 30.25
C ILE A 7 7.39 2.77 30.25
N LEU A 8 6.72 2.51 31.39
CA LEU A 8 5.29 2.72 31.53
C LEU A 8 4.92 4.20 31.38
N PHE A 9 5.76 5.12 31.86
CA PHE A 9 5.59 6.58 31.75
C PHE A 9 5.78 7.07 30.31
N LEU A 10 6.74 6.50 29.57
CA LEU A 10 6.92 6.77 28.13
C LEU A 10 5.75 6.22 27.31
N LEU A 11 5.26 5.02 27.63
CA LEU A 11 4.08 4.42 27.01
C LEU A 11 2.81 5.22 27.30
N THR A 12 2.63 5.68 28.55
CA THR A 12 1.51 6.55 28.92
C THR A 12 1.66 7.94 28.30
N PHE A 13 2.85 8.50 28.16
CA PHE A 13 3.06 9.77 27.46
C PHE A 13 2.75 9.66 25.96
N ILE A 14 3.11 8.54 25.32
CA ILE A 14 2.73 8.23 23.92
C ILE A 14 1.21 8.03 23.80
N LEU A 15 0.57 7.37 24.78
CA LEU A 15 -0.90 7.19 24.85
C LEU A 15 -1.67 8.49 25.19
N ILE A 16 -1.04 9.45 25.86
CA ILE A 16 -1.62 10.77 26.14
C ILE A 16 -1.47 11.68 24.91
N LEU A 17 -0.37 11.55 24.15
CA LEU A 17 -0.18 12.21 22.85
C LEU A 17 -1.07 11.61 21.73
N SER A 18 -1.54 10.37 21.86
CA SER A 18 -2.38 9.70 20.86
C SER A 18 -3.85 10.16 20.82
N GLY A 19 -4.27 11.09 21.67
CA GLY A 19 -5.56 11.80 21.50
C GLY A 19 -6.81 10.90 21.50
N CYS A 20 -6.88 9.91 22.41
CA CYS A 20 -8.02 8.97 22.52
C CYS A 20 -9.30 9.54 23.17
N ASN A 21 -9.63 10.83 22.99
CA ASN A 21 -10.78 11.41 23.72
C ASN A 21 -12.13 11.39 22.99
N ASN A 22 -12.22 11.08 21.68
CA ASN A 22 -13.47 11.24 20.93
C ASN A 22 -13.86 10.04 20.03
N LEU A 23 -13.43 8.81 20.32
CA LEU A 23 -13.85 7.63 19.54
C LEU A 23 -15.05 6.98 20.23
N THR A 24 -16.23 7.10 19.64
CA THR A 24 -17.45 6.44 20.13
C THR A 24 -17.73 5.21 19.27
N SER A 25 -17.82 4.04 19.89
CA SER A 25 -18.35 2.84 19.25
C SER A 25 -19.85 3.05 19.04
N ASN A 26 -20.30 3.06 17.78
CA ASN A 26 -21.73 3.14 17.50
C ASN A 26 -22.27 1.71 17.29
N ASN A 27 -23.19 1.28 18.16
CA ASN A 27 -23.78 -0.06 18.14
C ASN A 27 -25.18 -0.08 17.50
N GLU A 28 -25.60 1.01 16.86
CA GLU A 28 -26.90 1.03 16.17
C GLU A 28 -26.90 0.07 14.98
N GLU A 29 -27.74 -0.96 15.05
CA GLU A 29 -28.01 -1.87 13.94
C GLU A 29 -28.89 -1.15 12.91
N TYR A 30 -28.24 -0.63 11.87
CA TYR A 30 -28.95 0.01 10.76
C TYR A 30 -29.49 -1.01 9.77
N LYS A 31 -30.78 -0.88 9.42
CA LYS A 31 -31.47 -1.75 8.46
C LYS A 31 -30.88 -1.56 7.06
N LYS A 32 -30.63 -2.67 6.37
CA LYS A 32 -30.47 -2.67 4.91
C LYS A 32 -31.87 -2.53 4.30
N ASP A 33 -32.23 -1.34 3.85
CA ASP A 33 -33.52 -1.11 3.20
C ASP A 33 -33.31 -1.02 1.68
N VAL A 34 -34.08 -1.79 0.91
CA VAL A 34 -33.86 -2.08 -0.52
C VAL A 34 -34.12 -0.88 -1.45
N ASN A 35 -34.29 0.32 -0.90
CA ASN A 35 -34.69 1.51 -1.65
C ASN A 35 -33.52 2.38 -2.12
N ILE A 36 -32.32 2.17 -1.57
CA ILE A 36 -31.06 2.78 -1.98
C ILE A 36 -30.04 1.65 -2.14
N ASN A 37 -29.23 1.70 -3.20
CA ASN A 37 -28.14 0.76 -3.43
C ASN A 37 -26.90 1.52 -3.91
N ILE A 38 -25.82 1.47 -3.12
CA ILE A 38 -24.55 2.12 -3.46
C ILE A 38 -23.73 1.13 -4.29
N THR A 39 -23.51 1.46 -5.57
CA THR A 39 -22.87 0.54 -6.51
C THR A 39 -21.36 0.74 -6.58
N LYS A 40 -20.89 1.99 -6.51
CA LYS A 40 -19.47 2.32 -6.67
C LYS A 40 -19.06 3.57 -5.89
N ILE A 41 -17.80 3.61 -5.49
CA ILE A 41 -17.11 4.80 -4.97
C ILE A 41 -15.92 5.14 -5.87
N GLU A 42 -15.82 6.40 -6.30
CA GLU A 42 -14.74 6.91 -7.13
C GLU A 42 -14.10 8.15 -6.49
N PHE A 43 -12.78 8.09 -6.25
CA PHE A 43 -12.01 9.21 -5.71
C PHE A 43 -11.41 10.06 -6.83
N GLU A 44 -11.45 11.38 -6.67
CA GLU A 44 -10.63 12.26 -7.50
C GLU A 44 -9.13 12.09 -7.12
N PRO A 45 -8.17 12.43 -8.00
CA PRO A 45 -6.75 12.17 -7.76
C PRO A 45 -6.20 12.78 -6.46
N ASP A 46 -6.74 13.92 -6.03
CA ASP A 46 -6.37 14.60 -4.78
C ASP A 46 -7.04 14.01 -3.53
N HIS A 47 -7.99 13.08 -3.71
CA HIS A 47 -8.83 12.46 -2.69
C HIS A 47 -9.64 13.46 -1.84
N LYS A 48 -9.67 14.73 -2.25
CA LYS A 48 -10.46 15.78 -1.59
C LYS A 48 -11.93 15.59 -1.88
N HIS A 49 -12.23 15.21 -3.12
CA HIS A 49 -13.59 14.89 -3.55
C HIS A 49 -13.69 13.41 -3.89
N PHE A 50 -14.87 12.86 -3.65
CA PHE A 50 -15.23 11.54 -4.17
C PHE A 50 -16.69 11.50 -4.55
N ARG A 51 -17.01 10.58 -5.45
CA ARG A 51 -18.33 10.38 -6.01
C ARG A 51 -18.83 9.00 -5.65
N LEU A 52 -20.12 8.91 -5.34
CA LEU A 52 -20.82 7.65 -5.17
C LEU A 52 -21.87 7.51 -6.25
N ASP A 53 -21.83 6.37 -6.93
CA ASP A 53 -22.89 5.94 -7.83
C ASP A 53 -23.95 5.25 -6.99
N VAL A 54 -25.17 5.78 -7.05
CA VAL A 54 -26.29 5.34 -6.20
C VAL A 54 -27.51 5.07 -7.07
N GLU A 55 -28.03 3.86 -6.95
CA GLU A 55 -29.31 3.46 -7.50
C GLU A 55 -30.40 3.74 -6.47
N ILE A 56 -31.47 4.43 -6.89
CA ILE A 56 -32.58 4.80 -6.03
C ILE A 56 -33.89 4.31 -6.64
N ASN A 57 -34.72 3.63 -5.83
CA ASN A 57 -36.01 3.12 -6.26
C ASN A 57 -36.94 4.26 -6.76
N ASP A 58 -37.80 3.95 -7.75
CA ASP A 58 -38.71 4.89 -8.39
C ASP A 58 -39.57 5.68 -7.41
N THR A 59 -40.04 5.03 -6.34
CA THR A 59 -40.89 5.68 -5.33
C THR A 59 -40.16 6.79 -4.58
N LEU A 60 -38.87 6.61 -4.29
CA LEU A 60 -38.06 7.63 -3.63
C LEU A 60 -37.62 8.71 -4.63
N THR A 61 -37.35 8.32 -5.89
CA THR A 61 -37.10 9.26 -6.98
C THR A 61 -38.29 10.21 -7.21
N ASP A 62 -39.52 9.69 -7.25
CA ASP A 62 -40.73 10.52 -7.39
C ASP A 62 -40.88 11.51 -6.23
N GLN A 63 -40.54 11.10 -5.00
CA GLN A 63 -40.58 11.98 -3.84
C GLN A 63 -39.53 13.10 -3.93
N LEU A 64 -38.30 12.77 -4.36
CA LEU A 64 -37.22 13.74 -4.58
C LEU A 64 -37.53 14.75 -5.70
N LEU A 65 -38.33 14.36 -6.70
CA LEU A 65 -38.74 15.21 -7.82
C LEU A 65 -40.03 16.01 -7.56
N SER A 66 -40.74 15.71 -6.47
CA SER A 66 -41.99 16.36 -6.11
C SER A 66 -41.76 17.64 -5.29
N THR A 67 -42.82 18.45 -5.12
CA THR A 67 -42.80 19.67 -4.28
C THR A 67 -42.50 19.41 -2.80
N SER A 68 -42.44 18.15 -2.35
CA SER A 68 -42.00 17.76 -0.99
C SER A 68 -40.49 17.44 -0.89
N ALA A 69 -39.70 17.76 -1.92
CA ALA A 69 -38.25 17.54 -1.92
C ALA A 69 -37.55 18.18 -0.71
N ASP A 70 -38.01 19.36 -0.26
CA ASP A 70 -37.42 20.10 0.87
C ASP A 70 -37.52 19.34 2.22
N SER A 71 -38.41 18.33 2.32
CA SER A 71 -38.55 17.51 3.53
C SER A 71 -37.55 16.35 3.61
N ILE A 72 -36.87 16.05 2.49
CA ILE A 72 -35.97 14.91 2.36
C ILE A 72 -34.53 15.39 2.50
N HIS A 73 -33.77 14.73 3.36
CA HIS A 73 -32.34 15.00 3.48
C HIS A 73 -31.54 13.71 3.63
N PHE A 74 -30.29 13.78 3.20
CA PHE A 74 -29.35 12.67 3.27
C PHE A 74 -28.34 12.93 4.39
N LYS A 75 -28.12 11.91 5.21
CA LYS A 75 -27.07 11.88 6.23
C LYS A 75 -26.05 10.82 5.84
N THR A 76 -24.78 11.17 5.89
CA THR A 76 -23.69 10.25 5.57
C THR A 76 -22.79 10.09 6.77
N GLU A 77 -22.46 8.83 7.07
CA GLU A 77 -21.59 8.47 8.17
C GLU A 77 -20.54 7.48 7.68
N GLU A 78 -19.29 7.79 7.99
CA GLU A 78 -18.15 6.91 7.74
C GLU A 78 -17.68 6.30 9.06
N PHE A 79 -17.53 4.99 9.05
CA PHE A 79 -17.04 4.21 10.18
C PHE A 79 -15.72 3.53 9.82
N LEU A 80 -14.83 3.47 10.80
CA LEU A 80 -13.63 2.64 10.74
C LEU A 80 -13.98 1.21 11.17
N LYS A 81 -13.10 0.24 10.85
CA LYS A 81 -13.19 -1.15 11.29
C LYS A 81 -13.57 -1.26 12.77
N GLY A 82 -14.61 -2.06 13.06
CA GLY A 82 -15.21 -2.16 14.40
C GLY A 82 -16.29 -1.12 14.71
N ASN A 83 -16.89 -0.47 13.69
CA ASN A 83 -17.94 0.55 13.81
C ASN A 83 -17.54 1.77 14.66
N ILE A 84 -16.25 2.13 14.59
CA ILE A 84 -15.73 3.29 15.31
C ILE A 84 -16.06 4.56 14.51
N TYR A 85 -16.74 5.49 15.16
CA TYR A 85 -17.11 6.78 14.58
C TYR A 85 -16.14 7.88 15.05
N ASP A 86 -15.61 8.66 14.10
CA ASP A 86 -14.80 9.85 14.36
C ASP A 86 -15.45 11.07 13.71
N PRO A 87 -15.98 12.04 14.49
CA PRO A 87 -16.70 13.19 13.94
C PRO A 87 -15.81 14.09 13.09
N LYS A 88 -14.48 14.09 13.29
CA LYS A 88 -13.56 14.99 12.58
C LYS A 88 -13.19 14.50 11.18
N THR A 89 -13.45 13.24 10.86
CA THR A 89 -13.13 12.64 9.55
C THR A 89 -14.34 12.40 8.67
N GLN A 90 -15.51 12.85 9.09
CA GLN A 90 -16.75 12.62 8.37
C GLN A 90 -16.77 13.40 7.04
N PRO A 91 -17.06 12.73 5.92
CA PRO A 91 -17.24 13.41 4.65
C PRO A 91 -18.53 14.22 4.66
N GLN A 92 -18.53 15.35 3.94
CA GLN A 92 -19.69 16.21 3.79
C GLN A 92 -20.28 16.08 2.39
N LEU A 93 -21.60 15.86 2.30
CA LEU A 93 -22.31 15.86 1.03
C LEU A 93 -22.39 17.29 0.48
N ILE A 94 -21.81 17.54 -0.68
CA ILE A 94 -21.92 18.85 -1.36
C ILE A 94 -23.22 18.90 -2.17
N SER A 95 -23.42 17.86 -2.97
CA SER A 95 -24.49 17.81 -3.95
C SER A 95 -24.77 16.37 -4.35
N TYR A 96 -26.01 16.09 -4.70
CA TYR A 96 -26.39 14.88 -5.41
C TYR A 96 -27.06 15.29 -6.71
N GLU A 97 -26.66 14.66 -7.80
CA GLU A 97 -27.19 14.94 -9.12
C GLU A 97 -27.88 13.71 -9.68
N ASN A 98 -29.09 13.91 -10.21
CA ASN A 98 -29.76 12.89 -11.01
C ASN A 98 -29.16 12.92 -12.42
N LEU A 99 -28.27 11.97 -12.74
CA LEU A 99 -27.64 11.90 -14.07
C LEU A 99 -28.66 11.61 -15.16
N LYS A 100 -29.69 10.84 -14.83
CA LYS A 100 -30.79 10.44 -15.71
C LYS A 100 -31.52 11.65 -16.32
N LEU A 101 -31.82 12.70 -15.55
CA LEU A 101 -32.43 13.92 -16.09
C LEU A 101 -31.49 14.68 -17.05
N LYS A 102 -30.19 14.75 -16.75
CA LYS A 102 -29.22 15.45 -17.59
C LYS A 102 -28.93 14.71 -18.90
N GLU A 103 -28.82 13.37 -18.86
CA GLU A 103 -28.58 12.56 -20.05
C GLU A 103 -29.82 12.49 -20.95
N ILE A 104 -31.01 12.30 -20.38
CA ILE A 104 -32.27 12.36 -21.14
C ILE A 104 -32.46 13.74 -21.77
N ALA A 105 -32.20 14.83 -21.04
CA ALA A 105 -32.28 16.18 -21.59
C ALA A 105 -31.28 16.40 -22.76
N LYS A 106 -30.11 15.76 -22.72
CA LYS A 106 -29.13 15.80 -23.82
C LYS A 106 -29.55 14.98 -25.04
N LEU A 107 -30.34 13.91 -24.86
CA LEU A 107 -30.75 13.01 -25.94
C LEU A 107 -31.73 13.64 -26.95
N LYS A 108 -32.32 14.81 -26.65
CA LYS A 108 -33.28 15.54 -27.51
C LYS A 108 -34.27 14.59 -28.20
N LEU A 109 -35.08 13.92 -27.37
CA LEU A 109 -36.06 12.94 -27.84
C LEU A 109 -37.34 13.64 -28.29
N ASP A 110 -37.87 13.18 -29.42
CA ASP A 110 -39.19 13.56 -29.92
C ASP A 110 -40.09 12.32 -29.82
N ALA A 111 -41.13 12.38 -28.99
CA ALA A 111 -41.92 11.21 -28.60
C ALA A 111 -43.38 11.34 -29.03
N LEU A 112 -43.88 10.30 -29.72
CA LEU A 112 -45.29 10.17 -30.10
C LEU A 112 -45.99 9.10 -29.25
N PHE A 113 -47.08 9.48 -28.58
CA PHE A 113 -47.95 8.60 -27.81
C PHE A 113 -49.23 8.32 -28.58
N LEU A 114 -49.41 7.09 -29.05
CA LEU A 114 -50.62 6.62 -29.71
C LEU A 114 -51.54 5.95 -28.68
N ILE A 115 -52.66 6.61 -28.38
CA ILE A 115 -53.56 6.33 -27.26
C ILE A 115 -54.86 5.72 -27.75
N ASP A 116 -55.29 4.66 -27.08
CA ASP A 116 -56.54 3.99 -27.39
C ASP A 116 -57.68 4.51 -26.51
N LEU A 117 -58.57 5.30 -27.12
CA LEU A 117 -59.77 5.83 -26.46
C LEU A 117 -60.95 4.86 -26.51
N THR A 118 -60.85 3.75 -27.23
CA THR A 118 -61.90 2.72 -27.28
C THR A 118 -61.93 1.82 -26.06
N LEU A 119 -60.88 1.89 -25.22
CA LEU A 119 -60.79 1.16 -23.96
C LEU A 119 -61.70 1.78 -22.88
N ASP A 120 -61.90 1.02 -21.81
CA ASP A 120 -62.70 1.49 -20.68
C ASP A 120 -62.04 2.65 -19.92
N SER A 121 -62.82 3.30 -19.05
CA SER A 121 -62.37 4.43 -18.24
C SER A 121 -61.19 4.10 -17.33
N THR A 122 -61.04 2.85 -16.89
CA THR A 122 -59.91 2.40 -16.06
C THR A 122 -58.60 2.37 -16.83
N ALA A 123 -58.61 1.77 -18.03
CA ALA A 123 -57.44 1.70 -18.91
C ALA A 123 -57.06 3.08 -19.45
N ILE A 124 -58.03 3.95 -19.74
CA ILE A 124 -57.74 5.34 -20.17
C ILE A 124 -57.15 6.16 -19.03
N SER A 125 -57.63 5.98 -17.79
CA SER A 125 -57.04 6.64 -16.63
C SER A 125 -55.59 6.19 -16.39
N GLN A 126 -55.30 4.91 -16.62
CA GLN A 126 -53.93 4.38 -16.57
C GLN A 126 -53.04 5.00 -17.66
N GLN A 127 -53.51 5.05 -18.91
CA GLN A 127 -52.80 5.74 -20.01
C GLN A 127 -52.50 7.20 -19.66
N TYR A 128 -53.49 7.93 -19.12
CA TYR A 128 -53.30 9.32 -18.69
C TYR A 128 -52.22 9.46 -17.62
N GLN A 129 -52.23 8.62 -16.56
CA GLN A 129 -51.24 8.69 -15.49
C GLN A 129 -49.82 8.36 -15.99
N ILE A 130 -49.68 7.36 -16.86
CA ILE A 130 -48.39 7.00 -17.45
C ILE A 130 -47.81 8.18 -18.23
N ILE A 131 -48.61 8.81 -19.10
CA ILE A 131 -48.15 9.93 -19.92
C ILE A 131 -47.83 11.15 -19.05
N LYS A 132 -48.62 11.40 -18.00
CA LYS A 132 -48.37 12.50 -17.07
C LYS A 132 -47.07 12.31 -16.29
N ASN A 133 -46.77 11.09 -15.85
CA ASN A 133 -45.50 10.76 -15.22
C ASN A 133 -44.35 10.92 -16.22
N LEU A 134 -44.47 10.34 -17.42
CA LEU A 134 -43.44 10.48 -18.46
C LEU A 134 -43.19 11.95 -18.84
N LYS A 135 -44.24 12.78 -18.92
CA LYS A 135 -44.12 14.23 -19.17
C LYS A 135 -43.31 14.95 -18.07
N ARG A 136 -43.38 14.49 -16.81
CA ARG A 136 -42.57 15.06 -15.71
C ARG A 136 -41.11 14.64 -15.77
N LEU A 137 -40.85 13.44 -16.29
CA LEU A 137 -39.56 12.76 -16.18
C LEU A 137 -38.67 12.99 -17.40
N PHE A 138 -39.26 13.23 -18.56
CA PHE A 138 -38.54 13.60 -19.76
C PHE A 138 -38.66 15.11 -20.00
N ALA A 139 -37.52 15.81 -20.02
CA ALA A 139 -37.44 17.15 -20.59
C ALA A 139 -37.50 17.06 -22.13
N LEU A 140 -38.60 16.53 -22.67
CA LEU A 140 -38.83 16.43 -24.12
C LEU A 140 -38.99 17.84 -24.68
N GLU A 141 -38.29 18.15 -25.77
CA GLU A 141 -38.55 19.39 -26.53
C GLU A 141 -39.99 19.37 -27.08
N HIS A 142 -40.49 18.19 -27.50
CA HIS A 142 -41.86 17.99 -27.98
C HIS A 142 -42.40 16.62 -27.54
N LEU A 143 -43.49 16.62 -26.76
CA LEU A 143 -44.29 15.44 -26.46
C LEU A 143 -45.55 15.49 -27.31
N HIS A 144 -45.75 14.50 -28.17
CA HIS A 144 -46.90 14.42 -29.05
C HIS A 144 -47.86 13.30 -28.65
N VAL A 145 -49.15 13.51 -28.85
CA VAL A 145 -50.21 12.53 -28.60
C VAL A 145 -51.10 12.44 -29.84
N ALA A 146 -51.52 11.21 -30.17
CA ALA A 146 -52.58 10.93 -31.13
C ALA A 146 -53.54 9.89 -30.54
N PHE A 147 -54.81 9.97 -30.93
CA PHE A 147 -55.87 9.15 -30.36
C PHE A 147 -56.49 8.23 -31.42
N MET A 148 -56.67 6.96 -31.09
CA MET A 148 -57.40 5.98 -31.87
C MET A 148 -58.85 5.94 -31.39
N LYS A 149 -59.79 6.20 -32.30
CA LYS A 149 -61.23 6.18 -32.00
C LYS A 149 -62.07 6.03 -33.27
N ASN A 150 -63.19 5.31 -33.17
CA ASN A 150 -64.20 5.22 -34.24
C ASN A 150 -63.59 4.98 -35.64
N GLU A 151 -62.77 3.93 -35.76
CA GLU A 151 -62.12 3.52 -37.01
C GLU A 151 -61.16 4.55 -37.62
N LYS A 152 -60.80 5.58 -36.87
CA LYS A 152 -59.91 6.69 -37.27
C LYS A 152 -58.80 6.92 -36.25
N VAL A 153 -57.73 7.56 -36.70
CA VAL A 153 -56.66 8.09 -35.83
C VAL A 153 -56.64 9.61 -35.98
N THR A 154 -56.55 10.33 -34.87
CA THR A 154 -56.46 11.80 -34.92
C THR A 154 -55.11 12.24 -35.48
N PRO A 155 -55.00 13.46 -36.04
CA PRO A 155 -53.71 14.09 -36.30
C PRO A 155 -52.86 14.15 -35.03
N THR A 156 -51.54 14.19 -35.21
CA THR A 156 -50.58 14.31 -34.10
C THR A 156 -50.67 15.70 -33.47
N MET A 157 -50.84 15.76 -32.15
CA MET A 157 -51.00 17.01 -31.39
C MET A 157 -49.92 17.13 -30.33
N ILE A 158 -49.53 18.36 -29.94
CA ILE A 158 -48.65 18.58 -28.79
C ILE A 158 -49.44 18.33 -27.50
N ALA A 159 -48.87 17.57 -26.57
CA ALA A 159 -49.48 17.18 -25.29
C ALA A 159 -49.44 18.30 -24.24
N THR A 160 -50.12 19.39 -24.54
CA THR A 160 -50.38 20.47 -23.59
C THR A 160 -51.22 19.97 -22.41
N ASP A 161 -51.19 20.67 -21.27
CA ASP A 161 -52.02 20.31 -20.12
C ASP A 161 -53.51 20.34 -20.46
N TYR A 162 -53.92 21.22 -21.40
CA TYR A 162 -55.27 21.23 -21.93
C TYR A 162 -55.62 19.93 -22.67
N VAL A 163 -54.75 19.43 -23.55
CA VAL A 163 -54.97 18.18 -24.29
C VAL A 163 -55.05 17.00 -23.33
N LEU A 164 -54.09 16.90 -22.40
CA LEU A 164 -54.03 15.80 -21.44
C LEU A 164 -55.28 15.76 -20.52
N ASN A 165 -55.77 16.92 -20.07
CA ASN A 165 -56.89 16.97 -19.13
C ASN A 165 -58.26 16.84 -19.80
N ASN A 166 -58.40 17.13 -21.10
CA ASN A 166 -59.71 17.20 -21.76
C ASN A 166 -60.00 16.09 -22.79
N TYR A 167 -58.98 15.46 -23.37
CA TYR A 167 -59.13 14.51 -24.49
C TYR A 167 -59.04 13.04 -24.07
N PHE A 168 -58.58 12.72 -22.87
CA PHE A 168 -58.56 11.36 -22.32
C PHE A 168 -59.95 10.95 -21.82
N LYS A 169 -60.85 10.66 -22.77
CA LYS A 169 -62.24 10.24 -22.50
C LYS A 169 -62.54 8.96 -23.26
N SER A 170 -63.22 8.02 -22.59
CA SER A 170 -63.65 6.77 -23.21
C SER A 170 -64.70 7.05 -24.28
N GLU A 171 -64.40 6.64 -25.51
CA GLU A 171 -65.28 6.70 -26.66
C GLU A 171 -65.44 5.27 -27.19
N PRO A 172 -66.47 4.53 -26.73
CA PRO A 172 -66.66 3.14 -27.12
C PRO A 172 -66.92 3.04 -28.63
N GLY A 173 -66.13 2.21 -29.31
CA GLY A 173 -66.19 2.04 -30.76
C GLY A 173 -65.14 1.05 -31.27
N ARG A 174 -65.12 0.78 -32.57
CA ARG A 174 -64.09 -0.06 -33.21
C ARG A 174 -62.79 0.74 -33.42
N LYS A 175 -61.65 0.06 -33.31
CA LYS A 175 -60.31 0.62 -33.63
C LYS A 175 -59.63 -0.18 -34.74
N TYR A 176 -58.86 0.50 -35.56
CA TYR A 176 -57.99 -0.10 -36.57
C TYR A 176 -56.52 0.06 -36.15
N LEU A 177 -56.03 -0.85 -35.30
CA LEU A 177 -54.72 -0.75 -34.66
C LEU A 177 -53.57 -0.71 -35.67
N TYR A 178 -53.48 -1.68 -36.57
CA TYR A 178 -52.39 -1.73 -37.57
C TYR A 178 -52.44 -0.54 -38.53
N ARG A 179 -53.63 -0.09 -38.91
CA ARG A 179 -53.79 1.12 -39.73
C ARG A 179 -53.29 2.36 -39.01
N ALA A 180 -53.60 2.51 -37.73
CA ALA A 180 -53.13 3.62 -36.91
C ALA A 180 -51.60 3.59 -36.75
N ILE A 181 -51.01 2.41 -36.49
CA ILE A 181 -49.56 2.23 -36.39
C ILE A 181 -48.88 2.60 -37.72
N SER A 182 -49.32 2.03 -38.85
CA SER A 182 -48.73 2.31 -40.17
C SER A 182 -48.85 3.78 -40.54
N HIS A 183 -50.03 4.38 -40.38
CA HIS A 183 -50.26 5.80 -40.66
C HIS A 183 -49.33 6.69 -39.81
N LYS A 184 -49.16 6.36 -38.53
CA LYS A 184 -48.30 7.15 -37.63
C LYS A 184 -46.82 6.93 -37.84
N ILE A 185 -46.40 5.75 -38.29
CA ILE A 185 -45.02 5.54 -38.75
C ILE A 185 -44.71 6.49 -39.91
N ASP A 186 -45.58 6.59 -40.91
CA ASP A 186 -45.37 7.48 -42.06
C ASP A 186 -45.47 8.96 -41.67
N GLU A 187 -46.51 9.34 -40.90
CA GLU A 187 -46.74 10.72 -40.45
C GLU A 187 -45.61 11.23 -39.55
N PHE A 188 -45.11 10.40 -38.64
CA PHE A 188 -44.07 10.80 -37.68
C PHE A 188 -42.67 10.73 -38.30
N LYS A 189 -42.43 9.85 -39.29
CA LYS A 189 -41.16 9.75 -40.02
C LYS A 189 -40.91 10.97 -40.89
N ASN A 190 -41.92 11.47 -41.60
CA ASN A 190 -41.80 12.67 -42.41
C ASN A 190 -41.70 13.90 -41.48
N ASP A 191 -40.53 14.56 -41.45
CA ASP A 191 -40.34 15.85 -40.77
C ASP A 191 -41.27 16.91 -41.37
N SER A 192 -42.51 16.91 -40.92
CA SER A 192 -43.47 17.93 -41.24
C SER A 192 -43.18 19.12 -40.35
N SER A 193 -42.33 20.00 -40.89
CA SER A 193 -42.20 21.41 -40.55
C SER A 193 -43.55 22.18 -40.45
N GLU A 194 -44.70 21.52 -40.61
CA GLU A 194 -46.04 22.05 -40.37
C GLU A 194 -46.47 22.06 -38.91
N TYR A 195 -45.88 21.25 -38.02
CA TYR A 195 -46.29 21.21 -36.60
C TYR A 195 -45.80 22.40 -35.75
N VAL A 196 -44.89 23.23 -36.29
CA VAL A 196 -44.22 24.35 -35.59
C VAL A 196 -44.80 25.72 -35.97
N LYS A 197 -46.00 25.79 -36.56
CA LYS A 197 -46.50 27.05 -37.13
C LYS A 197 -46.84 28.18 -36.14
N ASN A 198 -46.75 27.99 -34.81
CA ASN A 198 -47.14 29.04 -33.85
C ASN A 198 -46.14 29.37 -32.72
N ALA A 199 -44.86 28.99 -32.80
CA ALA A 199 -43.90 29.32 -31.74
C ALA A 199 -42.48 29.68 -32.23
N LYS A 200 -42.38 30.44 -33.32
CA LYS A 200 -41.09 31.00 -33.76
C LYS A 200 -41.15 32.51 -33.92
N GLU A 201 -41.02 33.22 -32.80
CA GLU A 201 -40.18 34.41 -32.77
C GLU A 201 -39.11 34.19 -31.69
N ASN A 202 -37.85 34.28 -32.11
CA ASN A 202 -36.61 34.24 -31.34
C ASN A 202 -36.00 32.84 -31.04
N ILE A 203 -35.00 32.45 -31.85
CA ILE A 203 -33.59 32.26 -31.44
C ILE A 203 -32.82 31.38 -32.45
N SER A 204 -31.70 31.96 -32.91
CA SER A 204 -30.49 31.45 -33.56
C SER A 204 -30.45 30.08 -34.25
N THR A 205 -30.03 30.14 -35.51
CA THR A 205 -29.42 29.10 -36.34
C THR A 205 -28.18 28.48 -35.69
N ALA A 206 -28.33 27.28 -35.15
CA ALA A 206 -27.25 26.28 -35.02
C ALA A 206 -27.73 25.00 -35.75
N PRO A 207 -26.84 24.19 -36.36
CA PRO A 207 -27.26 22.98 -37.05
C PRO A 207 -27.88 22.04 -36.02
N LEU A 208 -29.18 21.73 -36.16
CA LEU A 208 -29.90 20.80 -35.29
C LEU A 208 -29.18 19.44 -35.33
N ALA A 209 -28.59 19.03 -34.21
CA ALA A 209 -28.31 17.62 -33.99
C ALA A 209 -29.63 16.85 -34.19
N SER A 210 -29.62 15.79 -35.02
CA SER A 210 -30.83 15.04 -35.38
C SER A 210 -31.54 14.52 -34.12
N THR A 211 -32.74 15.05 -33.84
CA THR A 211 -33.62 14.58 -32.76
C THR A 211 -33.96 13.10 -32.99
N ARG A 212 -33.88 12.30 -31.92
CA ARG A 212 -34.25 10.87 -32.01
C ARG A 212 -35.75 10.72 -31.81
N LYS A 213 -36.44 10.22 -32.83
CA LYS A 213 -37.89 9.96 -32.80
C LYS A 213 -38.20 8.61 -32.16
N ILE A 214 -39.20 8.56 -31.29
CA ILE A 214 -39.66 7.34 -30.60
C ILE A 214 -41.19 7.30 -30.61
N MET A 215 -41.78 6.11 -30.75
CA MET A 215 -43.23 5.92 -30.70
C MET A 215 -43.64 4.95 -29.58
N PHE A 216 -44.60 5.37 -28.76
CA PHE A 216 -45.23 4.56 -27.70
C PHE A 216 -46.69 4.28 -28.10
N VAL A 217 -47.09 3.00 -28.13
CA VAL A 217 -48.44 2.58 -28.52
C VAL A 217 -49.12 1.91 -27.34
N PHE A 218 -50.28 2.43 -26.94
CA PHE A 218 -51.09 1.90 -25.84
C PHE A 218 -52.40 1.32 -26.40
N SER A 219 -52.63 0.02 -26.23
CA SER A 219 -53.83 -0.68 -26.74
C SER A 219 -53.96 -2.08 -26.10
N ASP A 220 -55.11 -2.72 -26.24
CA ASP A 220 -55.38 -4.10 -25.76
C ASP A 220 -54.95 -5.22 -26.74
N ALA A 221 -54.29 -4.85 -27.84
CA ALA A 221 -53.86 -5.72 -28.95
C ALA A 221 -55.00 -6.42 -29.72
N LYS A 222 -56.26 -6.05 -29.47
CA LYS A 222 -57.41 -6.65 -30.14
C LYS A 222 -57.49 -6.17 -31.60
N VAL A 223 -57.27 -7.11 -32.52
CA VAL A 223 -57.33 -6.90 -33.98
C VAL A 223 -58.30 -7.84 -34.70
N TYR A 224 -58.88 -8.78 -33.95
CA TYR A 224 -59.92 -9.71 -34.41
C TYR A 224 -61.21 -9.55 -33.58
N GLU A 225 -62.35 -9.74 -34.23
CA GLU A 225 -63.67 -9.80 -33.61
C GLU A 225 -64.44 -10.95 -34.27
N HIS A 226 -64.90 -11.94 -33.49
CA HIS A 226 -65.55 -13.16 -33.99
C HIS A 226 -64.74 -13.88 -35.09
N ASN A 227 -63.42 -14.05 -34.87
CA ASN A 227 -62.46 -14.68 -35.82
C ASN A 227 -62.38 -14.01 -37.20
N LYS A 228 -62.83 -12.75 -37.32
CA LYS A 228 -62.62 -11.93 -38.51
C LYS A 228 -61.76 -10.73 -38.16
N PRO A 229 -60.81 -10.32 -39.03
CA PRO A 229 -60.06 -9.10 -38.81
C PRO A 229 -61.01 -7.91 -38.66
N ILE A 230 -60.76 -7.07 -37.66
CA ILE A 230 -61.54 -5.83 -37.44
C ILE A 230 -61.31 -4.86 -38.60
N ASP A 231 -60.09 -4.80 -39.13
CA ASP A 231 -59.74 -3.99 -40.31
C ASP A 231 -59.79 -4.85 -41.60
N PRO A 232 -60.57 -4.45 -42.63
CA PRO A 232 -60.60 -5.12 -43.92
C PRO A 232 -59.23 -5.27 -44.62
N LYS A 233 -58.26 -4.40 -44.31
CA LYS A 233 -56.89 -4.40 -44.86
C LYS A 233 -55.85 -5.04 -43.94
N HIS A 234 -56.27 -5.84 -42.96
CA HIS A 234 -55.40 -6.38 -41.91
C HIS A 234 -54.06 -6.98 -42.40
N PHE A 235 -54.12 -7.94 -43.32
CA PHE A 235 -52.93 -8.62 -43.83
C PHE A 235 -52.04 -7.74 -44.72
N GLU A 236 -52.66 -6.85 -45.51
CA GLU A 236 -51.94 -5.85 -46.31
C GLU A 236 -51.14 -4.90 -45.40
N LEU A 237 -51.75 -4.43 -44.32
CA LEU A 237 -51.14 -3.55 -43.32
C LEU A 237 -50.00 -4.25 -42.56
N GLN A 238 -50.14 -5.52 -42.20
CA GLN A 238 -49.04 -6.28 -41.56
C GLN A 238 -47.79 -6.32 -42.46
N HIS A 239 -47.98 -6.57 -43.75
CA HIS A 239 -46.90 -6.57 -44.73
C HIS A 239 -46.29 -5.18 -44.93
N GLN A 240 -47.13 -4.14 -45.05
CA GLN A 240 -46.68 -2.75 -45.18
C GLN A 240 -45.84 -2.31 -43.97
N ILE A 241 -46.31 -2.58 -42.75
CA ILE A 241 -45.58 -2.22 -41.53
C ILE A 241 -44.24 -2.97 -41.45
N ALA A 242 -44.21 -4.26 -41.79
CA ALA A 242 -42.97 -5.03 -41.80
C ALA A 242 -41.93 -4.46 -42.80
N GLN A 243 -42.38 -4.05 -43.99
CA GLN A 243 -41.52 -3.42 -45.00
C GLN A 243 -41.05 -2.02 -44.60
N GLN A 244 -41.91 -1.22 -43.97
CA GLN A 244 -41.60 0.13 -43.50
C GLN A 244 -40.46 0.13 -42.46
N ILE A 245 -40.34 -0.93 -41.66
CA ILE A 245 -39.35 -1.06 -40.59
C ILE A 245 -38.04 -1.68 -41.08
N ASP A 246 -38.08 -2.60 -42.04
CA ASP A 246 -36.86 -3.25 -42.58
C ASP A 246 -36.00 -2.29 -43.45
N THR A 247 -36.55 -1.16 -43.95
CA THR A 247 -35.88 -0.34 -44.99
C THR A 247 -35.26 0.98 -44.53
N THR A 248 -35.38 1.40 -43.26
CA THR A 248 -34.84 2.70 -42.81
C THR A 248 -34.50 2.72 -41.33
N MET A 249 -33.39 3.35 -40.96
CA MET A 249 -32.84 3.38 -39.59
C MET A 249 -33.83 3.90 -38.52
N LYS A 250 -34.16 3.01 -37.56
CA LYS A 250 -34.51 3.18 -36.13
C LYS A 250 -35.53 4.28 -35.72
N LEU A 251 -36.83 4.03 -35.94
CA LEU A 251 -37.91 4.55 -35.08
C LEU A 251 -38.26 3.46 -34.06
N PRO A 252 -37.75 3.50 -32.81
CA PRO A 252 -38.10 2.51 -31.79
C PRO A 252 -39.60 2.57 -31.46
N ILE A 253 -40.28 1.43 -31.55
CA ILE A 253 -41.70 1.29 -31.21
C ILE A 253 -41.83 0.49 -29.92
N PHE A 254 -42.39 1.12 -28.89
CA PHE A 254 -42.72 0.49 -27.62
C PHE A 254 -44.23 0.23 -27.55
N TYR A 255 -44.62 -1.02 -27.38
CA TYR A 255 -46.03 -1.41 -27.32
C TYR A 255 -46.42 -1.82 -25.90
N PHE A 256 -47.51 -1.23 -25.39
CA PHE A 256 -48.06 -1.49 -24.06
C PHE A 256 -49.40 -2.20 -24.19
N ASN A 257 -49.42 -3.49 -23.89
CA ASN A 257 -50.64 -4.28 -23.88
C ASN A 257 -51.45 -4.02 -22.60
N LEU A 258 -52.64 -3.46 -22.75
CA LEU A 258 -53.57 -3.10 -21.66
C LEU A 258 -54.71 -4.12 -21.48
N LYS A 259 -54.63 -5.30 -22.10
CA LYS A 259 -55.68 -6.34 -21.98
C LYS A 259 -55.88 -6.75 -20.52
N LYS A 260 -57.12 -6.68 -20.02
CA LYS A 260 -57.50 -7.10 -18.66
C LYS A 260 -57.30 -8.62 -18.50
N GLN A 261 -56.60 -9.03 -17.44
CA GLN A 261 -56.40 -10.45 -17.12
C GLN A 261 -57.63 -11.11 -16.47
N ASN A 262 -58.67 -10.34 -16.12
CA ASN A 262 -59.90 -10.83 -15.47
C ASN A 262 -60.81 -11.70 -16.35
N ASP A 263 -60.47 -11.92 -17.63
CA ASP A 263 -61.13 -12.95 -18.44
C ASP A 263 -60.54 -14.36 -18.21
N SER A 264 -59.64 -14.49 -17.23
CA SER A 264 -59.09 -15.78 -16.78
C SER A 264 -59.84 -16.21 -15.52
N GLU A 265 -61.00 -16.85 -15.71
CA GLU A 265 -61.47 -18.05 -14.95
C GLU A 265 -63.00 -18.26 -15.01
N GLU A 266 -63.83 -17.27 -15.35
CA GLU A 266 -65.29 -17.46 -15.42
C GLU A 266 -65.94 -17.32 -16.81
N GLN A 267 -65.25 -16.79 -17.83
CA GLN A 267 -65.73 -16.78 -19.23
C GLN A 267 -64.96 -17.74 -20.16
N THR A 268 -64.09 -18.58 -19.61
CA THR A 268 -63.24 -19.53 -20.36
C THR A 268 -63.96 -20.82 -20.76
N LYS A 269 -65.29 -20.87 -20.76
CA LYS A 269 -66.04 -22.06 -21.22
C LYS A 269 -66.59 -21.98 -22.65
N GLU A 270 -66.56 -20.81 -23.31
CA GLU A 270 -67.05 -20.66 -24.69
C GLU A 270 -66.13 -19.87 -25.64
N GLN A 271 -64.86 -19.67 -25.30
CA GLN A 271 -63.88 -19.19 -26.28
C GLN A 271 -63.30 -20.37 -27.07
N SER A 272 -63.68 -20.48 -28.35
CA SER A 272 -63.13 -21.46 -29.30
C SER A 272 -61.59 -21.43 -29.32
N GLU A 273 -60.94 -22.58 -29.46
CA GLU A 273 -59.47 -22.68 -29.59
C GLU A 273 -58.91 -21.75 -30.68
N GLN A 274 -59.68 -21.51 -31.75
CA GLN A 274 -59.33 -20.58 -32.82
C GLN A 274 -59.27 -19.11 -32.38
N SER A 275 -60.10 -18.67 -31.43
CA SER A 275 -60.06 -17.29 -30.92
C SER A 275 -58.82 -17.02 -30.07
N LYS A 276 -58.30 -18.04 -29.36
CA LYS A 276 -57.01 -17.96 -28.67
C LYS A 276 -55.85 -17.88 -29.64
N LEU A 277 -55.91 -18.67 -30.72
CA LEU A 277 -54.90 -18.69 -31.77
C LEU A 277 -54.73 -17.30 -32.44
N THR A 278 -55.83 -16.62 -32.78
CA THR A 278 -55.79 -15.30 -33.42
C THR A 278 -55.26 -14.19 -32.50
N ASP A 279 -55.50 -14.29 -31.19
CA ASP A 279 -54.96 -13.36 -30.20
C ASP A 279 -53.45 -13.57 -30.00
N GLU A 280 -52.99 -14.82 -29.99
CA GLU A 280 -51.56 -15.15 -29.93
C GLU A 280 -50.80 -14.69 -31.18
N GLU A 281 -51.38 -14.88 -32.37
CA GLU A 281 -50.81 -14.38 -33.63
C GLU A 281 -50.63 -12.86 -33.65
N ALA A 282 -51.62 -12.11 -33.16
CA ALA A 282 -51.55 -10.65 -33.06
C ALA A 282 -50.45 -10.20 -32.09
N GLN A 283 -50.33 -10.86 -30.94
CA GLN A 283 -49.27 -10.56 -29.96
C GLN A 283 -47.89 -10.89 -30.51
N ASN A 284 -47.73 -12.04 -31.18
CA ASN A 284 -46.48 -12.45 -31.80
C ASN A 284 -46.04 -11.45 -32.88
N PHE A 285 -46.96 -10.99 -33.73
CA PHE A 285 -46.67 -9.98 -34.73
C PHE A 285 -46.20 -8.66 -34.08
N LEU A 286 -46.92 -8.15 -33.08
CA LEU A 286 -46.56 -6.93 -32.36
C LEU A 286 -45.24 -7.04 -31.59
N ALA A 287 -44.93 -8.23 -31.04
CA ALA A 287 -43.65 -8.48 -30.39
C ALA A 287 -42.48 -8.44 -31.37
N VAL A 288 -42.62 -9.13 -32.51
CA VAL A 288 -41.62 -9.10 -33.60
C VAL A 288 -41.45 -7.69 -34.17
N LEU A 289 -42.56 -6.96 -34.33
CA LEU A 289 -42.57 -5.57 -34.77
C LEU A 289 -41.70 -4.69 -33.87
N CYS A 290 -41.95 -4.74 -32.56
CA CYS A 290 -41.20 -3.98 -31.57
C CYS A 290 -39.71 -4.34 -31.63
N GLN A 291 -39.38 -5.64 -31.66
CA GLN A 291 -37.99 -6.11 -31.71
C GLN A 291 -37.26 -5.62 -32.96
N LYS A 292 -37.88 -5.70 -34.15
CA LYS A 292 -37.28 -5.23 -35.40
C LYS A 292 -37.07 -3.71 -35.41
N SER A 293 -38.00 -2.95 -34.82
CA SER A 293 -37.90 -1.49 -34.71
C SER A 293 -36.82 -1.01 -33.71
N GLY A 294 -36.27 -1.91 -32.89
CA GLY A 294 -35.38 -1.58 -31.77
C GLY A 294 -36.10 -1.14 -30.50
N GLY A 295 -37.42 -1.37 -30.40
CA GLY A 295 -38.23 -1.17 -29.21
C GLY A 295 -38.60 -2.49 -28.52
N LYS A 296 -39.61 -2.46 -27.64
CA LYS A 296 -40.01 -3.62 -26.82
C LYS A 296 -41.52 -3.72 -26.64
N TYR A 297 -42.02 -4.96 -26.62
CA TYR A 297 -43.41 -5.29 -26.27
C TYR A 297 -43.51 -5.53 -24.75
N ILE A 298 -44.42 -4.81 -24.09
CA ILE A 298 -44.58 -4.76 -22.63
C ILE A 298 -46.02 -5.12 -22.27
N ASN A 299 -46.20 -6.07 -21.35
CA ASN A 299 -47.51 -6.45 -20.85
C ASN A 299 -47.83 -5.64 -19.57
N ALA A 300 -48.66 -4.61 -19.71
CA ALA A 300 -48.79 -3.54 -18.72
C ALA A 300 -49.71 -3.87 -17.53
N PHE A 301 -50.36 -5.05 -17.52
CA PHE A 301 -51.32 -5.41 -16.45
C PHE A 301 -50.66 -5.93 -15.16
N ASN A 302 -49.44 -6.47 -15.23
CA ASN A 302 -48.75 -7.08 -14.07
C ASN A 302 -47.64 -6.24 -13.43
N GLN A 303 -47.28 -5.11 -14.04
CA GLN A 303 -46.21 -4.27 -13.53
C GLN A 303 -46.76 -2.85 -13.40
N LYS A 304 -46.73 -2.28 -12.18
CA LYS A 304 -46.63 -0.82 -12.05
C LYS A 304 -45.44 -0.46 -12.92
N LEU A 305 -45.70 0.13 -14.08
CA LEU A 305 -44.68 0.33 -15.09
C LEU A 305 -43.65 1.27 -14.49
N LYS A 306 -42.54 0.67 -14.04
CA LYS A 306 -41.48 1.37 -13.34
C LYS A 306 -40.79 2.19 -14.39
N LEU A 307 -40.64 3.48 -14.13
CA LEU A 307 -39.96 4.38 -15.06
C LEU A 307 -38.56 3.84 -15.40
N ASN A 308 -37.89 3.23 -14.42
CA ASN A 308 -36.61 2.54 -14.60
C ASN A 308 -36.66 1.46 -15.70
N ASP A 309 -37.78 0.75 -15.89
CA ASP A 309 -37.94 -0.25 -16.95
C ASP A 309 -37.93 0.36 -18.35
N ILE A 310 -38.45 1.58 -18.51
CA ILE A 310 -38.42 2.32 -19.78
C ILE A 310 -37.01 2.84 -20.06
N LEU A 311 -36.25 3.17 -19.01
CA LEU A 311 -34.92 3.78 -19.14
C LEU A 311 -33.80 2.76 -19.34
N HIS A 312 -33.92 1.58 -18.73
CA HIS A 312 -33.10 0.40 -19.05
C HIS A 312 -33.17 -0.01 -20.53
N LEU A 313 -34.14 0.50 -21.30
CA LEU A 313 -34.25 0.23 -22.74
C LEU A 313 -33.31 1.09 -23.59
N PHE A 314 -32.82 2.21 -23.06
CA PHE A 314 -31.94 3.13 -23.79
C PHE A 314 -30.45 2.90 -23.52
N THR A 315 -30.08 2.43 -22.32
CA THR A 315 -28.68 2.13 -21.95
C THR A 315 -28.62 0.91 -21.01
N LYS A 316 -27.69 -0.02 -21.26
CA LYS A 316 -27.53 -1.26 -20.46
C LYS A 316 -26.76 -1.07 -19.15
N ASP A 317 -25.92 -0.04 -19.07
CA ASP A 317 -25.15 0.32 -17.88
C ASP A 317 -25.86 1.52 -17.23
N TYR A 318 -26.60 1.28 -16.15
CA TYR A 318 -27.60 2.20 -15.61
C TYR A 318 -27.15 2.77 -14.25
N ILE A 319 -27.08 4.10 -14.12
CA ILE A 319 -26.76 4.82 -12.86
C ILE A 319 -27.79 5.94 -12.68
N ASP A 320 -28.52 5.96 -11.56
CA ASP A 320 -29.60 6.93 -11.31
C ASP A 320 -29.10 8.27 -10.73
N TYR A 321 -28.22 8.20 -9.72
CA TYR A 321 -27.72 9.38 -9.00
C TYR A 321 -26.21 9.30 -8.76
N VAL A 322 -25.57 10.47 -8.81
CA VAL A 322 -24.19 10.66 -8.37
C VAL A 322 -24.16 11.60 -7.18
N PHE A 323 -23.69 11.10 -6.04
CA PHE A 323 -23.50 11.89 -4.83
C PHE A 323 -22.04 12.34 -4.77
N THR A 324 -21.81 13.64 -4.66
CA THR A 324 -20.47 14.23 -4.59
C THR A 324 -20.18 14.69 -3.16
N PHE A 325 -19.08 14.20 -2.61
CA PHE A 325 -18.66 14.47 -1.24
C PHE A 325 -17.33 15.21 -1.20
N VAL A 326 -17.13 15.96 -0.11
CA VAL A 326 -15.84 16.53 0.28
C VAL A 326 -15.35 15.85 1.54
N ASN A 327 -14.11 15.36 1.48
CA ASN A 327 -13.38 14.94 2.65
C ASN A 327 -12.84 16.16 3.43
N PRO A 328 -12.82 16.10 4.78
CA PRO A 328 -12.17 17.12 5.59
C PRO A 328 -10.65 17.15 5.33
N ASP A 329 -10.06 18.33 5.49
CA ASP A 329 -8.61 18.49 5.36
C ASP A 329 -7.87 17.67 6.42
N TYR A 330 -6.70 17.16 6.05
CA TYR A 330 -5.85 16.31 6.88
C TYR A 330 -6.46 14.95 7.27
N LYS A 331 -7.54 14.52 6.61
CA LYS A 331 -8.02 13.13 6.73
C LYS A 331 -7.00 12.17 6.15
N ILE A 332 -6.68 11.11 6.89
CA ILE A 332 -5.65 10.13 6.52
C ILE A 332 -6.26 8.75 6.24
N TYR A 333 -5.90 8.22 5.09
CA TYR A 333 -6.23 6.90 4.60
C TYR A 333 -5.00 5.98 4.69
N ARG A 334 -5.01 5.03 5.63
CA ARG A 334 -3.89 4.09 5.92
C ARG A 334 -4.14 2.66 5.41
N GLY A 335 -5.07 2.46 4.48
CA GLY A 335 -5.43 1.13 3.95
C GLY A 335 -6.20 0.25 4.93
N MET A 336 -6.97 0.86 5.83
CA MET A 336 -7.93 0.15 6.68
C MET A 336 -9.29 0.15 6.01
N GLU A 337 -10.00 -0.97 6.07
CA GLU A 337 -11.41 -1.06 5.70
C GLU A 337 -12.24 -0.01 6.44
N ARG A 338 -13.04 0.71 5.64
CA ARG A 338 -14.01 1.70 6.07
C ARG A 338 -15.38 1.31 5.56
N LYS A 339 -16.40 1.62 6.35
CA LYS A 339 -17.81 1.50 5.97
C LYS A 339 -18.36 2.90 5.75
N LEU A 340 -18.75 3.22 4.52
CA LEU A 340 -19.49 4.44 4.23
C LEU A 340 -20.97 4.12 4.17
N GLN A 341 -21.78 4.82 4.94
CA GLN A 341 -23.21 4.62 5.02
C GLN A 341 -23.94 5.90 4.62
N ILE A 342 -25.01 5.74 3.82
CA ILE A 342 -25.92 6.81 3.46
C ILE A 342 -27.31 6.46 4.02
N GLY A 343 -27.90 7.38 4.78
CA GLY A 343 -29.28 7.33 5.21
C GLY A 343 -30.08 8.46 4.58
N CYS A 344 -31.27 8.14 4.10
CA CYS A 344 -32.26 9.08 3.58
C CYS A 344 -33.39 9.23 4.60
N TYR A 345 -33.67 10.47 4.98
CA TYR A 345 -34.62 10.82 6.02
C TYR A 345 -35.72 11.73 5.45
N SER A 346 -36.95 11.56 5.94
CA SER A 346 -38.04 12.54 5.81
C SER A 346 -38.43 12.98 7.20
N GLY A 347 -38.21 14.27 7.50
CA GLY A 347 -38.12 14.72 8.88
C GLY A 347 -37.11 13.87 9.67
N ASP A 348 -37.49 13.37 10.84
CA ASP A 348 -36.61 12.56 11.69
C ASP A 348 -36.67 11.04 11.38
N SER A 349 -37.52 10.63 10.43
CA SER A 349 -37.75 9.21 10.12
C SER A 349 -36.82 8.73 9.00
N LEU A 350 -36.08 7.63 9.27
CA LEU A 350 -35.25 6.96 8.26
C LEU A 350 -36.17 6.21 7.27
N ILE A 351 -36.09 6.57 5.99
CA ILE A 351 -36.88 5.96 4.90
C ILE A 351 -36.08 4.90 4.14
N ALA A 352 -34.77 5.12 3.98
CA ALA A 352 -33.90 4.22 3.24
C ALA A 352 -32.45 4.37 3.69
N SER A 353 -31.69 3.28 3.68
CA SER A 353 -30.26 3.32 3.91
C SER A 353 -29.53 2.16 3.27
N ASP A 354 -28.29 2.44 2.86
CA ASP A 354 -27.36 1.43 2.38
C ASP A 354 -25.91 1.80 2.74
N TYR A 355 -25.00 0.84 2.58
CA TYR A 355 -23.59 1.04 2.88
C TYR A 355 -22.67 0.32 1.88
N ILE A 356 -21.46 0.86 1.74
CA ILE A 356 -20.38 0.24 0.96
C ILE A 356 -19.10 0.14 1.82
N TYR A 357 -18.38 -0.97 1.67
CA TYR A 357 -17.05 -1.14 2.23
C TYR A 357 -16.00 -0.70 1.22
N TYR A 358 -14.98 0.02 1.69
CA TYR A 358 -13.90 0.47 0.84
C TYR A 358 -12.61 0.68 1.65
N ASN A 359 -11.47 0.61 0.96
CA ASN A 359 -10.13 0.70 1.51
C ASN A 359 -9.26 1.59 0.61
N VAL A 360 -8.58 2.58 1.19
CA VAL A 360 -7.78 3.57 0.46
C VAL A 360 -6.43 3.76 1.15
N GLY A 361 -5.37 3.91 0.37
CA GLY A 361 -3.99 4.04 0.84
C GLY A 361 -3.43 2.75 1.46
N SER A 362 -2.29 2.88 2.16
CA SER A 362 -1.67 1.76 2.89
C SER A 362 -0.89 2.23 4.10
N VAL A 363 -0.48 1.29 4.96
CA VAL A 363 0.43 1.55 6.08
C VAL A 363 1.81 2.01 5.57
N TYR A 364 2.20 1.66 4.35
CA TYR A 364 3.47 2.06 3.75
C TYR A 364 3.38 3.43 3.06
N ASN A 365 2.27 3.72 2.40
CA ASN A 365 2.02 4.97 1.68
C ASN A 365 0.61 5.49 2.02
N PRO A 366 0.45 6.22 3.14
CA PRO A 366 -0.85 6.75 3.52
C PRO A 366 -1.23 7.93 2.64
N ILE A 367 -2.51 8.03 2.29
CA ILE A 367 -3.06 9.13 1.49
C ILE A 367 -3.62 10.18 2.45
N ILE A 368 -3.21 11.44 2.28
CA ILE A 368 -3.60 12.56 3.14
C ILE A 368 -4.27 13.63 2.31
N VAL A 369 -5.54 13.90 2.62
CA VAL A 369 -6.33 14.93 1.95
C VAL A 369 -5.76 16.31 2.27
N ASN A 370 -5.37 17.07 1.23
CA ASN A 370 -4.71 18.38 1.37
C ASN A 370 -3.51 18.37 2.35
N GLY A 371 -2.76 17.27 2.38
CA GLY A 371 -1.58 17.12 3.24
C GLY A 371 -0.35 17.90 2.76
N ALA A 372 0.72 17.80 3.55
CA ALA A 372 2.02 18.36 3.18
C ALA A 372 2.54 17.77 1.86
N THR A 373 3.29 18.57 1.12
CA THR A 373 3.95 18.13 -0.13
C THR A 373 5.06 17.11 0.14
N THR A 374 5.35 16.23 -0.82
CA THR A 374 6.42 15.22 -0.74
C THR A 374 7.76 15.82 -0.29
N LEU A 375 8.11 17.00 -0.79
CA LEU A 375 9.35 17.70 -0.44
C LEU A 375 9.36 18.19 1.02
N GLN A 376 8.24 18.73 1.51
CA GLN A 376 8.13 19.15 2.92
C GLN A 376 8.34 17.97 3.86
N ILE A 377 7.70 16.83 3.57
CA ILE A 377 7.83 15.61 4.38
C ILE A 377 9.28 15.10 4.36
N ILE A 378 9.92 15.07 3.19
CA ILE A 378 11.32 14.65 3.09
C ILE A 378 12.23 15.57 3.90
N LEU A 379 12.03 16.89 3.87
CA LEU A 379 12.82 17.84 4.66
C LEU A 379 12.61 17.65 6.17
N GLN A 380 11.35 17.52 6.62
CA GLN A 380 11.01 17.27 8.02
C GLN A 380 11.58 15.93 8.50
N GLY A 381 11.42 14.87 7.70
CA GLY A 381 12.00 13.56 7.95
C GLY A 381 13.52 13.57 7.96
N CYS A 382 14.19 14.30 7.06
CA CYS A 382 15.65 14.46 7.09
C CYS A 382 16.12 15.14 8.38
N PHE A 383 15.42 16.19 8.82
CA PHE A 383 15.71 16.85 10.09
C PHE A 383 15.56 15.88 11.27
N LEU A 384 14.43 15.15 11.34
CA LEU A 384 14.18 14.13 12.37
C LEU A 384 15.22 13.00 12.34
N GLY A 385 15.57 12.50 11.16
CA GLY A 385 16.54 11.43 10.96
C GLY A 385 17.96 11.84 11.36
N ILE A 386 18.41 13.03 10.94
CA ILE A 386 19.72 13.58 11.35
C ILE A 386 19.75 13.80 12.86
N LEU A 387 18.69 14.38 13.43
CA LEU A 387 18.57 14.55 14.88
C LEU A 387 18.66 13.21 15.60
N THR A 388 17.99 12.18 15.09
CA THR A 388 18.01 10.82 15.65
C THR A 388 19.41 10.21 15.57
N ILE A 389 20.12 10.36 14.44
CA ILE A 389 21.51 9.90 14.29
C ILE A 389 22.43 10.63 15.29
N ILE A 390 22.27 11.94 15.47
CA ILE A 390 23.03 12.72 16.45
C ILE A 390 22.75 12.21 17.88
N ILE A 391 21.48 12.01 18.24
CA ILE A 391 21.09 11.49 19.56
C ILE A 391 21.72 10.11 19.79
N ILE A 392 21.64 9.20 18.81
CA ILE A 392 22.27 7.88 18.87
C ILE A 392 23.78 8.02 19.07
N TYR A 393 24.44 8.89 18.31
CA TYR A 393 25.87 9.16 18.45
C TYR A 393 26.21 9.62 19.87
N LEU A 394 25.47 10.60 20.42
CA LEU A 394 25.68 11.10 21.77
C LEU A 394 25.48 10.00 22.83
N ILE A 395 24.46 9.16 22.68
CA ILE A 395 24.18 8.05 23.60
C ILE A 395 25.35 7.06 23.60
N PHE A 396 25.79 6.60 22.44
CA PHE A 396 26.82 5.55 22.35
C PHE A 396 28.26 6.07 22.54
N GLN A 397 28.51 7.36 22.30
CA GLN A 397 29.81 8.00 22.53
C GLN A 397 29.99 8.43 24.00
N PHE A 398 28.92 8.89 24.67
CA PHE A 398 29.02 9.47 26.01
C PHE A 398 28.26 8.68 27.06
N VAL A 399 26.96 8.43 26.85
CA VAL A 399 26.06 7.88 27.88
C VAL A 399 26.40 6.41 28.18
N THR A 400 26.45 5.56 27.16
CA THR A 400 26.77 4.13 27.28
C THR A 400 28.13 3.89 27.96
N PRO A 401 29.24 4.52 27.51
CA PRO A 401 30.53 4.32 28.17
C PRO A 401 30.56 4.91 29.59
N CYS A 402 29.87 6.02 29.85
CA CYS A 402 29.76 6.57 31.22
C CYS A 402 29.02 5.62 32.18
N ILE A 403 27.88 5.05 31.75
CA ILE A 403 27.15 4.04 32.55
C ILE A 403 28.02 2.81 32.78
N SER A 404 28.70 2.33 31.73
CA SER A 404 29.62 1.20 31.79
C SER A 404 30.76 1.45 32.79
N TYR A 405 31.37 2.64 32.76
CA TYR A 405 32.40 3.06 33.71
C TYR A 405 31.88 3.20 35.14
N TRP A 406 30.67 3.73 35.33
CA TRP A 406 30.07 3.82 36.65
C TRP A 406 29.83 2.44 37.27
N LEU A 407 29.33 1.48 36.48
CA LEU A 407 29.18 0.08 36.91
C LEU A 407 30.55 -0.56 37.21
N PHE A 408 31.57 -0.29 36.39
CA PHE A 408 32.93 -0.75 36.64
C PHE A 408 33.49 -0.21 37.96
N LYS A 409 33.40 1.10 38.20
CA LYS A 409 33.89 1.73 39.42
C LYS A 409 33.22 1.14 40.66
N ARG A 410 31.89 0.95 40.61
CA ARG A 410 31.12 0.38 41.73
C ARG A 410 31.50 -1.08 42.05
N LYS A 411 31.87 -1.87 41.04
CA LYS A 411 32.09 -3.32 41.19
C LYS A 411 33.55 -3.72 41.42
N TYR A 412 34.51 -2.90 40.99
CA TYR A 412 35.93 -3.29 40.93
C TYR A 412 36.90 -2.29 41.54
N VAL A 413 36.45 -1.08 41.92
CA VAL A 413 37.29 -0.09 42.59
C VAL A 413 36.91 -0.05 44.07
N THR A 414 37.88 -0.24 44.94
CA THR A 414 37.70 -0.24 46.41
C THR A 414 38.84 0.50 47.08
N ARG A 415 38.66 0.88 48.35
CA ARG A 415 39.73 1.45 49.17
C ARG A 415 40.46 0.33 49.90
N TYR A 416 41.79 0.40 49.92
CA TYR A 416 42.62 -0.58 50.62
C TYR A 416 42.49 -0.41 52.14
N THR A 417 42.18 -1.49 52.87
CA THR A 417 41.94 -1.49 54.33
C THR A 417 43.04 -2.22 55.13
N GLY A 418 44.20 -2.48 54.51
CA GLY A 418 45.35 -3.08 55.18
C GLY A 418 45.58 -4.57 54.89
N ARG A 419 46.46 -5.19 55.69
CA ARG A 419 46.95 -6.56 55.46
C ARG A 419 45.80 -7.58 55.54
N ASN A 420 45.80 -8.55 54.62
CA ASN A 420 44.80 -9.62 54.46
C ASN A 420 43.41 -9.18 53.96
N MET A 421 43.31 -8.02 53.32
CA MET A 421 42.08 -7.62 52.63
C MET A 421 41.71 -8.65 51.55
N SER A 422 40.43 -9.05 51.51
CA SER A 422 39.87 -9.84 50.41
C SER A 422 38.74 -9.08 49.74
N TYR A 423 38.67 -9.14 48.42
CA TYR A 423 37.63 -8.47 47.63
C TYR A 423 37.21 -9.38 46.47
N ASN A 424 35.90 -9.60 46.32
CA ASN A 424 35.32 -10.54 45.34
C ASN A 424 35.97 -11.94 45.37
N GLY A 425 36.34 -12.45 46.56
CA GLY A 425 36.94 -13.77 46.74
C GLY A 425 38.43 -13.87 46.38
N MET A 426 39.10 -12.75 46.06
CA MET A 426 40.55 -12.69 45.82
C MET A 426 41.25 -12.04 47.00
N LEU A 427 42.37 -12.61 47.44
CA LEU A 427 43.24 -12.03 48.46
C LEU A 427 44.12 -10.96 47.81
N ILE A 428 44.12 -9.76 48.39
CA ILE A 428 44.78 -8.60 47.79
C ILE A 428 46.26 -8.60 48.16
N GLU A 429 47.14 -8.63 47.15
CA GLU A 429 48.58 -8.47 47.33
C GLU A 429 48.92 -7.10 47.94
N GLN A 430 50.03 -7.00 48.67
CA GLN A 430 50.41 -5.78 49.41
C GLN A 430 51.07 -4.71 48.54
N SER A 431 51.28 -4.97 47.25
CA SER A 431 51.96 -4.07 46.32
C SER A 431 51.25 -3.99 44.98
N CYS A 432 51.32 -2.82 44.35
CA CYS A 432 50.82 -2.60 43.00
C CYS A 432 51.62 -3.42 41.98
N TYR A 433 50.92 -4.16 41.12
CA TYR A 433 51.59 -5.00 40.11
C TYR A 433 52.37 -4.19 39.07
N PHE A 434 51.94 -2.97 38.75
CA PHE A 434 52.57 -2.11 37.72
C PHE A 434 53.77 -1.33 38.25
N CYS A 435 53.56 -0.43 39.23
CA CYS A 435 54.64 0.40 39.77
C CYS A 435 55.47 -0.28 40.87
N LYS A 436 55.10 -1.49 41.31
CA LYS A 436 55.73 -2.26 42.39
C LYS A 436 55.76 -1.58 43.77
N ALA A 437 55.16 -0.40 43.92
CA ALA A 437 55.03 0.29 45.20
C ALA A 437 54.00 -0.40 46.13
N PRO A 438 54.22 -0.40 47.46
CA PRO A 438 53.27 -0.95 48.42
C PRO A 438 51.96 -0.14 48.48
N PHE A 439 50.84 -0.80 48.75
CA PHE A 439 49.55 -0.13 48.98
C PHE A 439 49.49 0.47 50.39
N VAL A 440 49.01 1.72 50.51
CA VAL A 440 48.77 2.40 51.79
C VAL A 440 47.29 2.35 52.15
N GLU A 441 46.97 2.28 53.43
CA GLU A 441 45.57 2.32 53.89
C GLU A 441 44.87 3.60 53.41
N GLY A 442 43.72 3.43 52.74
CA GLY A 442 42.98 4.52 52.10
C GLY A 442 43.18 4.64 50.59
N ASP A 443 44.19 3.99 50.00
CA ASP A 443 44.43 4.04 48.55
C ASP A 443 43.28 3.44 47.74
N GLU A 444 42.91 4.08 46.63
CA GLU A 444 41.96 3.52 45.66
C GLU A 444 42.67 2.48 44.78
N ILE A 445 42.23 1.22 44.88
CA ILE A 445 42.78 0.09 44.14
C ILE A 445 41.77 -0.51 43.18
N VAL A 446 42.25 -1.05 42.06
CA VAL A 446 41.47 -1.72 41.03
C VAL A 446 41.66 -3.23 41.15
N ALA A 447 40.64 -3.92 41.63
CA ALA A 447 40.62 -5.38 41.84
C ALA A 447 39.72 -6.08 40.80
N LYS A 448 39.95 -5.79 39.51
CA LYS A 448 39.21 -6.41 38.39
C LYS A 448 39.74 -7.82 38.06
N CYS A 449 41.05 -8.00 38.16
CA CYS A 449 41.76 -9.26 37.92
C CYS A 449 42.81 -9.52 39.01
N LYS A 450 43.52 -10.65 38.93
CA LYS A 450 44.59 -11.02 39.87
C LYS A 450 45.72 -9.98 39.96
N HIS A 451 45.95 -9.22 38.88
CA HIS A 451 46.93 -8.12 38.86
C HIS A 451 46.31 -6.83 39.37
N ILE A 452 46.47 -6.59 40.67
CA ILE A 452 45.87 -5.44 41.36
C ILE A 452 46.75 -4.20 41.18
N LEU A 453 46.10 -3.06 40.95
CA LEU A 453 46.77 -1.80 40.64
C LEU A 453 46.22 -0.66 41.49
N HIS A 454 47.06 0.37 41.73
CA HIS A 454 46.54 1.69 42.07
C HIS A 454 45.64 2.17 40.93
N LYS A 455 44.58 2.88 41.27
CA LYS A 455 43.71 3.49 40.26
C LYS A 455 44.46 4.47 39.35
N SER A 456 45.42 5.23 39.89
CA SER A 456 46.30 6.08 39.08
C SER A 456 47.10 5.27 38.05
N CYS A 457 47.74 4.18 38.47
CA CYS A 457 48.46 3.26 37.59
C CYS A 457 47.54 2.58 36.57
N TRP A 458 46.28 2.30 36.92
CA TRP A 458 45.29 1.77 35.99
C TRP A 458 44.91 2.80 34.92
N ASP A 459 44.72 4.05 35.31
CA ASP A 459 44.41 5.17 34.40
C ASP A 459 45.61 5.49 33.49
N GLU A 460 46.85 5.35 33.98
CA GLU A 460 48.10 5.48 33.21
C GLU A 460 48.30 4.31 32.24
N ASN A 461 47.97 3.08 32.64
CA ASN A 461 48.09 1.87 31.82
C ASN A 461 46.90 1.67 30.85
N GLU A 462 46.31 2.77 30.36
CA GLU A 462 45.17 2.80 29.42
C GLU A 462 43.98 1.92 29.83
N TYR A 463 43.71 1.80 31.12
CA TYR A 463 42.59 1.04 31.67
C TYR A 463 42.61 -0.46 31.30
N LYS A 464 43.80 -1.06 31.27
CA LYS A 464 44.05 -2.46 30.95
C LYS A 464 44.85 -3.14 32.05
N CYS A 465 44.77 -4.46 32.09
CA CYS A 465 45.65 -5.30 32.89
C CYS A 465 47.09 -5.16 32.37
N PRO A 466 48.11 -5.03 33.24
CA PRO A 466 49.51 -4.91 32.81
C PRO A 466 50.05 -6.18 32.15
N GLU A 467 49.65 -7.36 32.66
CA GLU A 467 50.22 -8.64 32.20
C GLU A 467 49.53 -9.14 30.94
N TYR A 468 48.20 -9.02 30.87
CA TYR A 468 47.41 -9.57 29.76
C TYR A 468 46.69 -8.50 28.92
N GLY A 469 46.91 -7.21 29.20
CA GLY A 469 46.35 -6.11 28.41
C GLY A 469 44.82 -6.14 28.34
N ARG A 470 44.30 -5.96 27.11
CA ARG A 470 42.86 -6.09 26.82
C ARG A 470 42.32 -7.52 26.99
N HIS A 471 43.19 -8.53 27.02
CA HIS A 471 42.86 -9.95 26.97
C HIS A 471 42.85 -10.65 28.33
N CYS A 472 43.04 -9.91 29.43
CA CYS A 472 42.62 -10.43 30.72
C CYS A 472 41.10 -10.66 30.65
N LYS A 473 40.64 -11.93 30.75
CA LYS A 473 39.20 -12.29 30.77
C LYS A 473 38.40 -11.46 31.79
N HIS A 474 39.10 -10.93 32.79
CA HIS A 474 38.55 -10.13 33.87
C HIS A 474 39.07 -8.69 33.89
N GLY A 475 39.94 -8.21 32.99
CA GLY A 475 40.88 -7.12 33.31
C GLY A 475 41.05 -6.01 32.27
N SER A 476 40.02 -5.62 31.51
CA SER A 476 40.11 -4.42 30.66
C SER A 476 38.81 -3.62 30.65
N HIS A 477 38.89 -2.30 30.77
CA HIS A 477 37.74 -1.40 30.75
C HIS A 477 38.13 0.00 30.29
N TYR A 478 38.15 0.23 28.97
CA TYR A 478 38.56 1.54 28.45
C TYR A 478 37.50 2.61 28.72
N TYR A 479 37.90 3.71 29.37
CA TYR A 479 37.08 4.92 29.51
C TYR A 479 37.97 6.13 29.78
N ASN A 480 38.30 6.89 28.74
CA ASN A 480 39.11 8.09 28.85
C ASN A 480 38.27 9.26 29.35
N ARG A 481 38.36 9.55 30.65
CA ARG A 481 37.66 10.68 31.28
C ARG A 481 38.27 12.04 30.90
N LYS A 482 39.55 12.08 30.49
CA LYS A 482 40.24 13.33 30.11
C LYS A 482 39.85 13.79 28.71
N ASN A 483 39.60 12.86 27.79
CA ASN A 483 39.09 13.15 26.46
C ASN A 483 37.85 12.30 26.14
N LEU A 484 36.66 12.88 26.34
CA LEU A 484 35.40 12.18 26.10
C LEU A 484 35.13 11.89 24.61
N PHE A 485 35.72 12.68 23.70
CA PHE A 485 35.60 12.51 22.26
C PHE A 485 36.56 11.45 21.68
N ASP A 486 37.33 10.77 22.53
CA ASP A 486 38.17 9.66 22.09
C ASP A 486 37.30 8.58 21.41
N PRO A 487 37.55 8.22 20.15
CA PRO A 487 36.77 7.22 19.43
C PRO A 487 36.82 5.83 20.10
N HIS A 488 37.80 5.55 20.95
CA HIS A 488 37.87 4.29 21.71
C HIS A 488 36.90 4.24 22.90
N ASN A 489 36.35 5.39 23.33
CA ASN A 489 35.26 5.42 24.31
C ASN A 489 33.97 4.87 23.70
N ALA A 490 33.78 5.02 22.38
CA ALA A 490 32.62 4.51 21.70
C ALA A 490 32.53 2.98 21.78
N SER A 491 31.31 2.47 21.83
CA SER A 491 31.09 1.06 21.57
C SER A 491 31.51 0.70 20.14
N PHE A 492 32.10 -0.49 19.95
CA PHE A 492 32.33 -1.07 18.61
C PHE A 492 31.08 -1.04 17.72
N TYR A 493 29.89 -1.19 18.32
CA TYR A 493 28.62 -1.15 17.60
C TYR A 493 28.28 0.23 17.02
N LEU A 494 28.93 1.32 17.46
CA LEU A 494 28.56 2.68 17.04
C LEU A 494 28.60 2.88 15.52
N ILE A 495 29.69 2.45 14.87
CA ILE A 495 29.85 2.61 13.41
C ILE A 495 28.77 1.82 12.66
N TRP A 496 28.44 0.62 13.14
CA TRP A 496 27.38 -0.22 12.57
C TRP A 496 25.99 0.38 12.78
N ILE A 497 25.72 0.91 13.96
CA ILE A 497 24.46 1.57 14.28
C ILE A 497 24.27 2.81 13.41
N ILE A 498 25.30 3.65 13.26
CA ILE A 498 25.24 4.84 12.39
C ILE A 498 25.03 4.43 10.94
N ALA A 499 25.74 3.42 10.45
CA ALA A 499 25.56 2.92 9.09
C ALA A 499 24.15 2.36 8.86
N GLY A 500 23.59 1.63 9.82
CA GLY A 500 22.20 1.15 9.77
C GLY A 500 21.18 2.29 9.80
N ALA A 501 21.37 3.28 10.69
CA ALA A 501 20.52 4.46 10.78
C ALA A 501 20.54 5.27 9.48
N PHE A 502 21.72 5.47 8.90
CA PHE A 502 21.89 6.14 7.61
C PHE A 502 21.25 5.36 6.47
N ALA A 503 21.39 4.03 6.44
CA ALA A 503 20.73 3.17 5.46
C ALA A 503 19.20 3.29 5.51
N GLY A 504 18.63 3.31 6.73
CA GLY A 504 17.20 3.49 6.94
C GLY A 504 16.71 4.86 6.45
N LEU A 505 17.46 5.92 6.72
CA LEU A 505 17.17 7.27 6.24
C LEU A 505 17.17 7.35 4.71
N VAL A 506 18.23 6.85 4.06
CA VAL A 506 18.33 6.86 2.60
C VAL A 506 17.23 6.02 1.94
N ALA A 507 16.94 4.84 2.49
CA ALA A 507 15.86 3.98 1.99
C ALA A 507 14.50 4.68 2.07
N TRP A 508 14.20 5.33 3.20
CA TRP A 508 12.95 6.06 3.40
C TRP A 508 12.82 7.27 2.47
N ILE A 509 13.90 8.04 2.26
CA ILE A 509 13.90 9.16 1.30
C ILE A 509 13.60 8.66 -0.10
N TYR A 510 14.28 7.60 -0.54
CA TYR A 510 14.11 7.06 -1.88
C TYR A 510 12.69 6.49 -2.08
N PHE A 511 12.15 5.81 -1.06
CA PHE A 511 10.78 5.33 -1.07
C PHE A 511 9.78 6.50 -1.17
N THR A 512 9.87 7.48 -0.26
CA THR A 512 8.94 8.62 -0.20
C THR A 512 8.97 9.47 -1.46
N ALA A 513 10.14 9.67 -2.06
CA ALA A 513 10.29 10.44 -3.29
C ALA A 513 9.64 9.78 -4.51
N ASN A 514 9.59 8.44 -4.55
CA ASN A 514 9.18 7.67 -5.73
C ASN A 514 7.93 6.82 -5.51
N ALA A 515 7.32 6.85 -4.32
CA ALA A 515 6.12 6.08 -4.00
C ALA A 515 4.91 6.42 -4.90
N HIS A 516 4.98 7.49 -5.70
CA HIS A 516 3.93 7.86 -6.66
C HIS A 516 4.31 7.57 -8.13
N HIS A 517 5.49 6.97 -8.39
CA HIS A 517 5.99 6.75 -9.75
C HIS A 517 5.62 5.38 -10.33
N ASN A 518 5.69 5.27 -11.66
CA ASN A 518 5.19 4.26 -12.60
C ASN A 518 5.41 2.74 -12.33
N GLU A 519 5.90 2.29 -11.17
CA GLU A 519 6.08 0.86 -10.86
C GLU A 519 4.76 0.07 -10.87
N ASN A 520 3.63 0.75 -10.65
CA ASN A 520 2.29 0.16 -10.75
C ASN A 520 2.10 -0.59 -12.06
N LEU A 521 2.61 -0.10 -13.20
CA LEU A 521 2.29 -0.68 -14.50
C LEU A 521 2.94 -2.06 -14.74
N LEU A 522 4.17 -2.27 -14.27
CA LEU A 522 4.89 -3.54 -14.45
C LEU A 522 4.37 -4.59 -13.46
N LEU A 523 4.14 -4.16 -12.22
CA LEU A 523 3.64 -5.02 -11.15
C LEU A 523 2.22 -5.51 -11.41
N VAL A 524 1.32 -4.62 -11.86
CA VAL A 524 -0.05 -4.98 -12.27
C VAL A 524 -0.04 -5.99 -13.41
N ARG A 525 0.84 -5.82 -14.42
CA ARG A 525 1.00 -6.81 -15.50
C ARG A 525 1.43 -8.18 -14.98
N LEU A 526 2.36 -8.24 -14.01
CA LEU A 526 2.80 -9.50 -13.41
C LEU A 526 1.69 -10.18 -12.60
N ILE A 527 0.91 -9.41 -11.83
CA ILE A 527 -0.22 -9.93 -11.07
C ILE A 527 -1.27 -10.52 -12.02
N HIS A 528 -1.66 -9.79 -13.07
CA HIS A 528 -2.59 -10.30 -14.09
C HIS A 528 -2.09 -11.59 -14.74
N LEU A 529 -0.79 -11.70 -15.01
CA LEU A 529 -0.19 -12.90 -15.57
C LEU A 529 -0.23 -14.10 -14.60
N ILE A 530 0.04 -13.89 -13.31
CA ILE A 530 0.02 -14.96 -12.29
C ILE A 530 -1.39 -15.48 -12.05
N PHE A 531 -2.37 -14.59 -11.96
CA PHE A 531 -3.78 -14.94 -11.73
C PHE A 531 -4.55 -15.26 -13.02
N ASN A 532 -3.87 -15.21 -14.17
CA ASN A 532 -4.44 -15.45 -15.50
C ASN A 532 -5.69 -14.60 -15.80
N VAL A 533 -5.67 -13.34 -15.36
CA VAL A 533 -6.77 -12.39 -15.53
C VAL A 533 -6.47 -11.48 -16.72
N ASN A 534 -7.43 -11.34 -17.64
CA ASN A 534 -7.29 -10.42 -18.76
C ASN A 534 -7.33 -8.97 -18.22
N PRO A 535 -6.35 -8.09 -18.52
CA PRO A 535 -6.32 -6.72 -17.99
C PRO A 535 -7.55 -5.86 -18.34
N SER A 536 -8.34 -6.26 -19.35
CA SER A 536 -9.58 -5.58 -19.74
C SER A 536 -10.86 -6.25 -19.19
N SER A 537 -10.74 -7.31 -18.37
CA SER A 537 -11.90 -7.97 -17.79
C SER A 537 -12.41 -7.21 -16.56
N PRO A 538 -13.71 -7.33 -16.22
CA PRO A 538 -14.26 -6.83 -14.97
C PRO A 538 -13.53 -7.38 -13.74
N GLU A 539 -13.07 -8.63 -13.81
CA GLU A 539 -12.32 -9.30 -12.74
C GLU A 539 -10.97 -8.62 -12.45
N ALA A 540 -10.27 -8.12 -13.49
CA ALA A 540 -9.04 -7.35 -13.30
C ALA A 540 -9.33 -6.03 -12.58
N ILE A 541 -10.40 -5.33 -12.97
CA ILE A 541 -10.79 -4.07 -12.35
C ILE A 541 -11.13 -4.30 -10.86
N THR A 542 -11.91 -5.33 -10.55
CA THR A 542 -12.23 -5.67 -9.15
C THR A 542 -10.99 -6.03 -8.33
N LEU A 543 -10.02 -6.73 -8.93
CA LEU A 543 -8.77 -7.06 -8.24
C LEU A 543 -7.94 -5.81 -7.93
N MET A 544 -7.88 -4.87 -8.86
CA MET A 544 -7.18 -3.60 -8.68
C MET A 544 -7.88 -2.71 -7.64
N ASP A 545 -9.21 -2.67 -7.65
CA ASP A 545 -10.01 -1.89 -6.71
C ASP A 545 -9.91 -2.47 -5.29
N GLU A 546 -9.94 -3.79 -5.12
CA GLU A 546 -9.88 -4.43 -3.80
C GLU A 546 -8.46 -4.45 -3.20
N TYR A 547 -7.42 -4.66 -4.01
CA TYR A 547 -6.05 -4.92 -3.52
C TYR A 547 -5.01 -3.87 -3.90
N GLY A 548 -5.29 -3.04 -4.89
CA GLY A 548 -4.28 -2.19 -5.51
C GLY A 548 -3.74 -1.10 -4.59
N SER A 549 -4.58 -0.54 -3.73
CA SER A 549 -4.18 0.54 -2.82
C SER A 549 -3.11 0.12 -1.82
N HIS A 550 -3.08 -1.16 -1.42
CA HIS A 550 -2.19 -1.66 -0.37
C HIS A 550 -0.99 -2.46 -0.89
N LEU A 551 -1.15 -3.28 -1.93
CA LEU A 551 -0.08 -4.20 -2.36
C LEU A 551 0.94 -3.61 -3.33
N PHE A 552 0.61 -2.55 -4.08
CA PHE A 552 1.50 -2.07 -5.13
C PHE A 552 2.79 -1.41 -4.63
N PHE A 553 2.79 -0.88 -3.41
CA PHE A 553 3.96 -0.21 -2.83
C PHE A 553 4.92 -1.18 -2.10
N LEU A 554 4.47 -2.39 -1.74
CA LEU A 554 5.28 -3.34 -0.96
C LEU A 554 6.56 -3.77 -1.68
N PRO A 555 6.54 -4.14 -2.97
CA PRO A 555 7.75 -4.59 -3.65
C PRO A 555 8.78 -3.47 -3.80
N PHE A 556 8.33 -2.25 -4.07
CA PHE A 556 9.18 -1.06 -4.08
C PHE A 556 9.81 -0.81 -2.70
N TYR A 557 9.02 -0.91 -1.63
CA TYR A 557 9.50 -0.84 -0.26
C TYR A 557 10.64 -1.85 -0.01
N GLY A 558 10.44 -3.11 -0.40
CA GLY A 558 11.45 -4.17 -0.30
C GLY A 558 12.73 -3.85 -1.06
N LEU A 559 12.63 -3.29 -2.27
CA LEU A 559 13.78 -2.86 -3.07
C LEU A 559 14.61 -1.79 -2.35
N THR A 560 13.95 -0.74 -1.85
CA THR A 560 14.62 0.41 -1.22
C THR A 560 15.43 0.02 0.01
N ILE A 561 14.84 -0.79 0.89
CA ILE A 561 15.48 -1.28 2.11
C ILE A 561 16.56 -2.30 1.78
N GLY A 562 16.23 -3.29 0.94
CA GLY A 562 17.15 -4.35 0.56
C GLY A 562 18.43 -3.81 -0.07
N PHE A 563 18.31 -2.82 -0.96
CA PHE A 563 19.43 -2.15 -1.59
C PHE A 563 20.26 -1.34 -0.57
N SER A 564 19.63 -0.42 0.16
CA SER A 564 20.34 0.54 1.01
C SER A 564 21.02 -0.12 2.21
N LEU A 565 20.36 -1.11 2.83
CA LEU A 565 20.91 -1.87 3.94
C LEU A 565 22.06 -2.77 3.48
N THR A 566 21.90 -3.50 2.38
CA THR A 566 22.96 -4.36 1.85
C THR A 566 24.17 -3.55 1.41
N LEU A 567 23.97 -2.37 0.81
CA LEU A 567 25.03 -1.44 0.45
C LEU A 567 25.84 -1.01 1.68
N SER A 568 25.14 -0.53 2.72
CA SER A 568 25.77 -0.01 3.94
C SER A 568 26.53 -1.09 4.71
N LEU A 569 25.99 -2.30 4.82
CA LEU A 569 26.67 -3.43 5.45
C LEU A 569 27.82 -3.96 4.60
N SER A 570 27.70 -3.96 3.27
CA SER A 570 28.78 -4.38 2.38
C SER A 570 29.97 -3.42 2.42
N LEU A 571 29.73 -2.12 2.63
CA LEU A 571 30.79 -1.12 2.84
C LEU A 571 31.62 -1.43 4.10
N LEU A 572 30.96 -1.86 5.17
CA LEU A 572 31.60 -2.20 6.46
C LEU A 572 32.26 -3.58 6.48
N THR A 573 31.73 -4.56 5.75
CA THR A 573 32.21 -5.95 5.79
C THR A 573 33.28 -6.27 4.75
N THR A 574 33.28 -5.57 3.61
CA THR A 574 34.18 -5.90 2.50
C THR A 574 35.52 -5.17 2.66
N HIS A 575 36.55 -5.89 3.11
CA HIS A 575 37.92 -5.37 3.25
C HIS A 575 38.92 -6.11 2.34
N GLY A 576 40.10 -5.52 2.13
CA GLY A 576 41.28 -6.24 1.59
C GLY A 576 41.38 -6.41 0.06
N ARG A 577 40.46 -5.83 -0.74
CA ARG A 577 40.50 -5.91 -2.22
C ARG A 577 40.88 -4.57 -2.87
N TRP A 578 41.43 -4.63 -4.10
CA TRP A 578 41.70 -3.44 -4.91
C TRP A 578 40.43 -2.59 -5.10
N LEU A 579 40.56 -1.26 -5.05
CA LEU A 579 39.44 -0.32 -4.90
C LEU A 579 38.30 -0.59 -5.90
N TRP A 580 38.62 -0.80 -7.19
CA TRP A 580 37.62 -1.08 -8.22
C TRP A 580 36.90 -2.42 -8.02
N LYS A 581 37.64 -3.50 -7.69
CA LYS A 581 37.06 -4.82 -7.42
C LYS A 581 36.18 -4.79 -6.17
N ARG A 582 36.56 -4.00 -5.17
CA ARG A 582 35.78 -3.78 -3.95
C ARG A 582 34.48 -3.05 -4.26
N THR A 583 34.53 -1.92 -4.96
CA THR A 583 33.34 -1.15 -5.32
C THR A 583 32.39 -1.96 -6.19
N LEU A 584 32.90 -2.70 -7.18
CA LEU A 584 32.09 -3.57 -8.04
C LEU A 584 31.38 -4.66 -7.24
N GLN A 585 32.08 -5.31 -6.30
CA GLN A 585 31.48 -6.33 -5.45
C GLN A 585 30.40 -5.76 -4.52
N ILE A 586 30.65 -4.57 -3.95
CA ILE A 586 29.69 -3.87 -3.09
C ILE A 586 28.43 -3.51 -3.89
N ALA A 587 28.60 -2.95 -5.09
CA ALA A 587 27.48 -2.61 -5.98
C ALA A 587 26.70 -3.86 -6.38
N ALA A 588 27.38 -4.94 -6.78
CA ALA A 588 26.74 -6.20 -7.14
C ALA A 588 25.94 -6.79 -5.95
N LYS A 589 26.51 -6.80 -4.74
CA LYS A 589 25.80 -7.22 -3.52
C LYS A 589 24.56 -6.36 -3.26
N ALA A 590 24.66 -5.03 -3.38
CA ALA A 590 23.53 -4.13 -3.17
C ALA A 590 22.41 -4.36 -4.20
N ILE A 591 22.76 -4.54 -5.48
CA ILE A 591 21.79 -4.84 -6.55
C ILE A 591 21.09 -6.17 -6.29
N ILE A 592 21.84 -7.23 -5.96
CA ILE A 592 21.29 -8.55 -5.61
C ILE A 592 20.35 -8.41 -4.39
N GLY A 593 20.81 -7.75 -3.33
CA GLY A 593 20.02 -7.51 -2.12
C GLY A 593 18.71 -6.76 -2.40
N GLY A 594 18.74 -5.75 -3.27
CA GLY A 594 17.56 -5.00 -3.71
C GLY A 594 16.60 -5.84 -4.56
N LEU A 595 17.09 -6.47 -5.64
CA LEU A 595 16.26 -7.27 -6.57
C LEU A 595 15.59 -8.46 -5.87
N PHE A 596 16.32 -9.20 -5.04
CA PHE A 596 15.73 -10.34 -4.34
C PHE A 596 14.80 -9.88 -3.20
N SER A 597 15.04 -8.73 -2.57
CA SER A 597 14.08 -8.16 -1.61
C SER A 597 12.80 -7.68 -2.30
N TYR A 598 12.89 -7.09 -3.49
CA TYR A 598 11.71 -6.80 -4.32
C TYR A 598 10.89 -8.07 -4.57
N LEU A 599 11.55 -9.15 -5.00
CA LEU A 599 10.89 -10.45 -5.24
C LEU A 599 10.27 -11.03 -3.96
N ALA A 600 10.94 -10.90 -2.81
CA ALA A 600 10.40 -11.37 -1.53
C ALA A 600 9.10 -10.64 -1.15
N PHE A 601 9.06 -9.32 -1.32
CA PHE A 601 7.86 -8.53 -1.06
C PHE A 601 6.76 -8.74 -2.12
N PHE A 602 7.15 -9.01 -3.38
CA PHE A 602 6.21 -9.41 -4.43
C PHE A 602 5.54 -10.75 -4.14
N ILE A 603 6.31 -11.74 -3.66
CA ILE A 603 5.75 -13.02 -3.17
C ILE A 603 4.77 -12.78 -2.02
N GLY A 604 5.10 -11.87 -1.11
CA GLY A 604 4.18 -11.43 -0.05
C GLY A 604 2.85 -10.93 -0.60
N CYS A 605 2.87 -10.12 -1.66
CA CYS A 605 1.65 -9.63 -2.32
C CYS A 605 0.82 -10.77 -2.91
N VAL A 606 1.45 -11.71 -3.62
CA VAL A 606 0.76 -12.87 -4.20
C VAL A 606 0.10 -13.72 -3.10
N ILE A 607 0.78 -13.91 -1.97
CA ILE A 607 0.23 -14.65 -0.82
C ILE A 607 -0.99 -13.92 -0.25
N SER A 608 -0.91 -12.60 -0.04
CA SER A 608 -2.03 -11.80 0.48
C SER A 608 -3.27 -11.89 -0.42
N ILE A 609 -3.10 -11.79 -1.74
CA ILE A 609 -4.21 -11.93 -2.71
C ILE A 609 -4.77 -13.36 -2.67
N THR A 610 -3.91 -14.37 -2.68
CA THR A 610 -4.33 -15.79 -2.67
C THR A 610 -5.11 -16.16 -1.41
N LEU A 611 -4.77 -15.54 -0.28
CA LEU A 611 -5.43 -15.75 1.00
C LEU A 611 -6.62 -14.79 1.26
N ASN A 612 -6.99 -13.96 0.28
CA ASN A 612 -8.12 -13.01 0.33
C ASN A 612 -8.05 -12.01 1.50
N PHE A 613 -6.84 -11.54 1.83
CA PHE A 613 -6.66 -10.49 2.85
C PHE A 613 -6.80 -9.11 2.24
N LYS A 614 -7.91 -8.43 2.53
CA LYS A 614 -8.24 -7.09 2.01
C LYS A 614 -7.62 -5.93 2.80
N ASP A 615 -7.15 -6.21 4.02
CA ASP A 615 -6.53 -5.25 4.94
C ASP A 615 -5.04 -5.57 5.15
N ASN A 616 -4.28 -4.55 5.59
CA ASN A 616 -2.93 -4.76 6.12
C ASN A 616 -2.98 -5.72 7.32
N SER A 617 -2.22 -6.81 7.25
CA SER A 617 -2.19 -7.86 8.27
C SER A 617 -0.77 -8.08 8.76
N PHE A 618 -0.55 -7.77 10.04
CA PHE A 618 0.73 -8.00 10.70
C PHE A 618 1.19 -9.46 10.56
N LEU A 619 0.27 -10.43 10.61
CA LEU A 619 0.63 -11.85 10.51
C LEU A 619 1.22 -12.23 9.14
N ILE A 620 0.75 -11.59 8.07
CA ILE A 620 1.17 -11.91 6.70
C ILE A 620 2.39 -11.11 6.33
N ASP A 621 2.45 -9.85 6.74
CA ASP A 621 3.56 -8.94 6.44
C ASP A 621 4.89 -9.44 7.01
N TRP A 622 4.89 -10.34 8.00
CA TRP A 622 6.12 -10.97 8.50
C TRP A 622 6.83 -11.83 7.46
N ILE A 623 6.09 -12.49 6.56
CA ILE A 623 6.65 -13.40 5.56
C ILE A 623 7.61 -12.69 4.60
N PRO A 624 7.21 -11.62 3.88
CA PRO A 624 8.12 -10.92 2.97
C PRO A 624 9.31 -10.28 3.70
N TRP A 625 9.12 -9.80 4.93
CA TRP A 625 10.21 -9.24 5.74
C TRP A 625 11.23 -10.29 6.15
N MET A 626 10.78 -11.49 6.55
CA MET A 626 11.66 -12.62 6.89
C MET A 626 12.45 -13.11 5.67
N LEU A 627 11.79 -13.22 4.51
CA LEU A 627 12.45 -13.59 3.25
C LEU A 627 13.50 -12.56 2.85
N SER A 628 13.16 -11.27 2.87
CA SER A 628 14.12 -10.18 2.59
C SER A 628 15.28 -10.19 3.60
N GLY A 629 15.00 -10.34 4.89
CA GLY A 629 16.04 -10.44 5.93
C GLY A 629 17.00 -11.61 5.70
N PHE A 630 16.49 -12.77 5.26
CA PHE A 630 17.31 -13.91 4.87
C PHE A 630 18.22 -13.60 3.67
N ILE A 631 17.66 -12.99 2.63
CA ILE A 631 18.40 -12.58 1.42
C ILE A 631 19.53 -11.61 1.78
N ILE A 632 19.23 -10.57 2.57
CA ILE A 632 20.23 -9.58 2.99
C ILE A 632 21.32 -10.26 3.81
N ALA A 633 20.97 -11.12 4.77
CA ALA A 633 21.93 -11.83 5.62
C ALA A 633 22.84 -12.75 4.78
N ALA A 634 22.27 -13.50 3.83
CA ALA A 634 23.01 -14.38 2.93
C ALA A 634 23.95 -13.59 2.01
N THR A 635 23.48 -12.49 1.44
CA THR A 635 24.24 -11.64 0.50
C THR A 635 25.40 -10.94 1.19
N VAL A 636 25.18 -10.41 2.40
CA VAL A 636 26.24 -9.79 3.20
C VAL A 636 27.26 -10.84 3.63
N SER A 637 26.81 -12.01 4.11
CA SER A 637 27.69 -13.09 4.57
C SER A 637 28.52 -13.70 3.44
N TYR A 638 28.04 -13.67 2.20
CA TYR A 638 28.75 -14.24 1.05
C TYR A 638 30.16 -13.65 0.86
N GLY A 639 31.17 -14.51 0.96
CA GLY A 639 32.58 -14.11 0.82
C GLY A 639 33.10 -13.25 1.99
N THR A 640 32.52 -13.37 3.18
CA THR A 640 32.96 -12.76 4.44
C THR A 640 32.99 -13.81 5.56
N ASP A 641 33.64 -13.52 6.69
CA ASP A 641 33.79 -14.45 7.82
C ASP A 641 32.54 -14.53 8.74
N ILE A 642 31.41 -13.96 8.31
CA ILE A 642 30.21 -13.81 9.11
C ILE A 642 29.42 -15.13 9.14
N LYS A 643 29.08 -15.59 10.35
CA LYS A 643 28.30 -16.83 10.54
C LYS A 643 26.80 -16.58 10.24
N LEU A 644 26.33 -17.05 9.09
CA LEU A 644 24.95 -16.89 8.60
C LEU A 644 23.87 -17.24 9.64
N LYS A 645 23.99 -18.38 10.34
CA LYS A 645 22.99 -18.83 11.34
C LYS A 645 22.73 -17.78 12.44
N LYS A 646 23.78 -17.10 12.90
CA LYS A 646 23.64 -16.08 13.95
C LYS A 646 23.12 -14.76 13.39
N ALA A 647 23.52 -14.39 12.16
CA ALA A 647 23.01 -13.21 11.48
C ALA A 647 21.49 -13.33 11.24
N LEU A 648 20.99 -14.52 10.92
CA LEU A 648 19.56 -14.79 10.73
C LEU A 648 18.72 -14.61 12.01
N ILE A 649 19.23 -15.06 13.17
CA ILE A 649 18.52 -14.87 14.45
C ILE A 649 18.36 -13.38 14.75
N GLY A 650 19.42 -12.60 14.53
CA GLY A 650 19.36 -11.16 14.74
C GLY A 650 18.49 -10.43 13.69
N ALA A 651 18.47 -10.91 12.45
CA ALA A 651 17.54 -10.43 11.43
C ALA A 651 16.08 -10.64 11.86
N ALA A 652 15.73 -11.82 12.37
CA ALA A 652 14.38 -12.09 12.89
C ALA A 652 14.00 -11.10 14.00
N ILE A 653 14.88 -10.85 14.97
CA ILE A 653 14.64 -9.88 16.06
C ILE A 653 14.43 -8.47 15.50
N SER A 654 15.22 -8.05 14.50
CA SER A 654 15.09 -6.73 13.88
C SER A 654 13.74 -6.53 13.18
N ILE A 655 13.17 -7.60 12.60
CA ILE A 655 11.84 -7.57 11.96
C ILE A 655 10.75 -7.30 13.01
N ILE A 656 10.81 -7.96 14.17
CA ILE A 656 9.81 -7.76 15.24
C ILE A 656 9.77 -6.28 15.66
N PHE A 657 10.92 -5.66 15.87
CA PHE A 657 10.98 -4.26 16.28
C PHE A 657 10.68 -3.30 15.14
N GLY A 658 11.18 -3.56 13.93
CA GLY A 658 10.92 -2.74 12.75
C GLY A 658 9.45 -2.72 12.36
N LEU A 659 8.91 -3.89 12.03
CA LEU A 659 7.51 -4.06 11.61
C LEU A 659 6.54 -3.76 12.77
N GLY A 660 6.87 -4.20 13.99
CA GLY A 660 6.08 -3.89 15.18
C GLY A 660 5.97 -2.38 15.42
N SER A 661 7.07 -1.63 15.30
CA SER A 661 7.03 -0.17 15.42
C SER A 661 6.17 0.47 14.32
N MET A 662 6.25 -0.01 13.08
CA MET A 662 5.48 0.55 11.95
C MET A 662 3.97 0.43 12.19
N TYR A 663 3.52 -0.72 12.68
CA TYR A 663 2.13 -0.93 13.07
C TYR A 663 1.75 -0.09 14.29
N ILE A 664 2.60 0.00 15.31
CA ILE A 664 2.34 0.86 16.48
C ILE A 664 2.15 2.32 16.07
N TRP A 665 2.98 2.86 15.17
CA TRP A 665 2.81 4.24 14.68
C TRP A 665 1.55 4.39 13.85
N SER A 666 1.23 3.41 13.00
CA SER A 666 0.12 3.53 12.06
C SER A 666 -1.25 3.37 12.70
N TYR A 667 -1.35 2.63 13.81
CA TYR A 667 -2.61 2.42 14.54
C TYR A 667 -2.66 3.15 15.89
N GLY A 668 -1.51 3.60 16.40
CA GLY A 668 -1.43 4.30 17.68
C GLY A 668 -1.77 5.78 17.62
N PHE A 669 -1.83 6.40 16.43
CA PHE A 669 -2.18 7.83 16.27
C PHE A 669 -3.54 8.01 15.60
N ASN A 670 -4.23 9.11 15.96
CA ASN A 670 -5.51 9.47 15.35
C ASN A 670 -5.41 9.62 13.81
N SER A 671 -6.55 9.49 13.15
CA SER A 671 -6.81 9.59 11.69
C SER A 671 -6.44 10.94 11.05
N GLN A 672 -5.98 11.92 11.83
CA GLN A 672 -5.58 13.27 11.39
C GLN A 672 -4.08 13.58 11.59
N VAL A 673 -3.32 12.69 12.25
CA VAL A 673 -1.89 12.89 12.50
C VAL A 673 -1.08 12.21 11.39
N ASP A 674 -0.29 12.98 10.65
CA ASP A 674 0.60 12.44 9.61
C ASP A 674 1.66 11.54 10.24
N THR A 675 1.70 10.27 9.80
CA THR A 675 2.60 9.25 10.34
C THR A 675 3.81 8.97 9.46
N ARG A 676 3.96 9.64 8.32
CA ARG A 676 5.05 9.38 7.37
C ARG A 676 6.44 9.63 7.97
N GLU A 677 6.56 10.64 8.82
CA GLU A 677 7.80 10.90 9.57
C GLU A 677 8.09 9.82 10.63
N PHE A 678 7.06 9.23 11.25
CA PHE A 678 7.26 8.13 12.22
C PHE A 678 7.63 6.82 11.52
N GLN A 679 7.20 6.61 10.27
CA GLN A 679 7.66 5.47 9.47
C GLN A 679 9.18 5.50 9.25
N LEU A 680 9.80 6.67 9.10
CA LEU A 680 11.27 6.79 9.04
C LEU A 680 11.93 6.16 10.27
N LEU A 681 11.37 6.35 11.47
CA LEU A 681 11.90 5.73 12.68
C LEU A 681 11.81 4.20 12.60
N SER A 682 10.75 3.64 12.01
CA SER A 682 10.64 2.19 11.76
C SER A 682 11.71 1.67 10.80
N TYR A 683 11.98 2.40 9.71
CA TYR A 683 13.10 2.09 8.80
C TYR A 683 14.43 2.07 9.55
N MET A 684 14.70 3.11 10.36
CA MET A 684 15.94 3.21 11.13
C MET A 684 16.05 2.09 12.16
N ILE A 685 14.98 1.78 12.92
CA ILE A 685 14.96 0.71 13.92
C ILE A 685 15.27 -0.64 13.26
N TYR A 686 14.63 -0.94 12.12
CA TYR A 686 14.89 -2.16 11.37
C TYR A 686 16.35 -2.27 10.94
N CYS A 687 16.87 -1.24 10.25
CA CYS A 687 18.23 -1.24 9.73
C CYS A 687 19.29 -1.24 10.84
N ILE A 688 19.08 -0.52 11.94
CA ILE A 688 19.96 -0.54 13.12
C ILE A 688 19.97 -1.93 13.75
N GLY A 689 18.80 -2.53 13.98
CA GLY A 689 18.70 -3.87 14.57
C GLY A 689 19.42 -4.91 13.73
N PHE A 690 19.28 -4.83 12.41
CA PHE A 690 19.99 -5.70 11.48
C PHE A 690 21.52 -5.45 11.50
N ALA A 691 21.95 -4.19 11.50
CA ALA A 691 23.37 -3.84 11.55
C ALA A 691 24.05 -4.31 12.85
N ILE A 692 23.40 -4.17 14.00
CA ILE A 692 23.89 -4.71 15.29
C ILE A 692 24.01 -6.24 15.22
N SER A 693 23.06 -6.90 14.57
CA SER A 693 23.04 -8.36 14.42
C SER A 693 24.22 -8.87 13.58
N VAL A 694 24.53 -8.18 12.49
CA VAL A 694 25.72 -8.46 11.67
C VAL A 694 27.01 -8.12 12.43
N ALA A 695 27.03 -7.01 13.16
CA ALA A 695 28.18 -6.61 13.98
C ALA A 695 28.48 -7.63 15.10
N ALA A 696 27.44 -8.19 15.73
CA ALA A 696 27.59 -9.20 16.79
C ALA A 696 28.14 -10.54 16.27
N THR A 697 28.08 -10.76 14.95
CA THR A 697 28.52 -11.98 14.29
C THR A 697 29.78 -11.80 13.45
N SER A 698 30.21 -10.56 13.30
CA SER A 698 31.49 -10.21 12.68
C SER A 698 32.63 -10.54 13.65
N PRO A 699 33.70 -11.20 13.20
CA PRO A 699 34.84 -11.53 14.05
C PRO A 699 35.47 -10.25 14.63
N LYS A 700 35.91 -10.34 15.89
CA LYS A 700 36.54 -9.22 16.64
C LYS A 700 38.05 -9.16 16.42
N SER A 701 38.58 -9.71 15.33
CA SER A 701 39.99 -10.11 15.27
C SER A 701 40.98 -8.93 15.29
N GLU A 702 41.38 -8.51 16.49
CA GLU A 702 42.64 -7.81 16.81
C GLU A 702 43.83 -8.82 16.90
N HIS A 703 43.63 -10.06 16.44
CA HIS A 703 44.49 -11.21 16.69
C HIS A 703 45.23 -11.66 15.41
N TYR A 704 46.40 -11.06 15.22
CA TYR A 704 47.35 -11.37 14.17
C TYR A 704 48.27 -12.53 14.59
N PHE A 705 48.33 -13.57 13.77
CA PHE A 705 49.22 -14.71 13.93
C PHE A 705 50.09 -14.92 12.70
N LEU A 706 51.29 -15.43 12.90
CA LEU A 706 52.08 -16.07 11.86
C LEU A 706 52.15 -17.55 12.18
N ARG A 707 51.49 -18.37 11.37
CA ARG A 707 51.68 -19.81 11.40
C ARG A 707 53.01 -20.15 10.77
N VAL A 708 53.83 -20.91 11.48
CA VAL A 708 55.17 -21.28 11.06
C VAL A 708 55.19 -22.77 10.73
N GLU A 709 55.63 -23.10 9.53
CA GLU A 709 55.71 -24.47 8.98
C GLU A 709 57.12 -24.72 8.43
N GLY A 710 57.62 -25.96 8.50
CA GLY A 710 58.91 -26.37 7.92
C GLY A 710 59.85 -27.01 8.97
N PRO A 711 61.07 -26.49 9.18
CA PRO A 711 62.07 -27.06 10.10
C PRO A 711 61.71 -26.97 11.61
N ILE A 712 60.53 -26.44 11.95
CA ILE A 712 59.99 -26.34 13.30
C ILE A 712 58.61 -27.01 13.36
N LYS A 713 58.24 -27.55 14.54
CA LYS A 713 56.87 -28.04 14.78
C LYS A 713 55.87 -26.93 14.47
N GLU A 714 54.83 -27.27 13.70
CA GLU A 714 53.80 -26.33 13.32
C GLU A 714 53.21 -25.63 14.55
N MET A 715 53.28 -24.29 14.55
CA MET A 715 52.78 -23.47 15.63
C MET A 715 52.34 -22.10 15.12
N ASP A 716 51.45 -21.46 15.88
CA ASP A 716 50.99 -20.11 15.59
C ASP A 716 51.69 -19.11 16.52
N ILE A 717 52.45 -18.19 15.94
CA ILE A 717 53.12 -17.13 16.66
C ILE A 717 52.21 -15.91 16.72
N ALA A 718 51.88 -15.47 17.93
CA ALA A 718 50.99 -14.34 18.21
C ALA A 718 51.68 -12.99 17.93
N VAL A 719 51.64 -12.53 16.69
CA VAL A 719 52.20 -11.26 16.20
C VAL A 719 51.51 -10.04 16.80
N TYR A 720 50.24 -10.14 17.18
CA TYR A 720 49.50 -9.03 17.80
C TYR A 720 50.14 -8.47 19.08
N LYS A 721 50.99 -9.25 19.77
CA LYS A 721 51.69 -8.82 20.98
C LYS A 721 52.56 -7.60 20.74
N TRP A 722 53.34 -7.61 19.66
CA TRP A 722 54.23 -6.52 19.28
C TRP A 722 53.51 -5.41 18.52
N MET A 723 52.50 -5.76 17.74
CA MET A 723 51.74 -4.79 16.93
C MET A 723 50.90 -3.82 17.76
N ASN A 724 50.62 -4.19 19.01
CA ASN A 724 49.89 -3.38 19.98
C ASN A 724 50.80 -2.66 20.99
N SER A 725 52.13 -2.80 20.88
CA SER A 725 53.12 -2.11 21.71
C SER A 725 53.35 -0.67 21.23
N HIS A 726 53.25 0.31 22.14
CA HIS A 726 53.47 1.73 21.83
C HIS A 726 54.96 2.10 21.75
N GLU A 727 55.83 1.38 22.46
CA GLU A 727 57.27 1.67 22.55
C GLU A 727 58.05 1.11 21.34
N GLN A 728 57.59 0.01 20.73
CA GLN A 728 58.32 -0.67 19.64
C GLN A 728 57.86 -0.26 18.23
N GLY A 729 57.22 0.90 18.05
CA GLY A 729 56.86 1.41 16.71
C GLY A 729 55.92 0.51 15.87
N LYS A 730 55.22 -0.43 16.51
CA LYS A 730 54.38 -1.48 15.89
C LYS A 730 55.10 -2.26 14.79
N THR A 731 56.35 -2.64 15.07
CA THR A 731 57.21 -3.45 14.20
C THR A 731 57.59 -4.76 14.87
N ILE A 732 57.86 -5.78 14.06
CA ILE A 732 58.45 -7.06 14.46
C ILE A 732 59.61 -7.33 13.51
N SER A 733 60.81 -7.48 14.04
CA SER A 733 61.96 -7.96 13.29
C SER A 733 62.04 -9.49 13.32
N ILE A 734 62.37 -10.10 12.17
CA ILE A 734 62.51 -11.55 11.98
C ILE A 734 63.93 -11.82 11.47
N GLY A 735 64.70 -12.68 12.14
CA GLY A 735 66.06 -13.04 11.71
C GLY A 735 66.78 -13.95 12.72
N LYS A 736 68.09 -14.16 12.55
CA LYS A 736 68.90 -15.03 13.46
C LYS A 736 69.40 -14.30 14.72
N SER A 737 69.42 -12.97 14.72
CA SER A 737 69.94 -12.17 15.84
C SER A 737 69.11 -12.31 17.11
N VAL A 738 69.78 -12.22 18.27
CA VAL A 738 69.12 -12.15 19.60
C VAL A 738 68.31 -10.85 19.74
N ASN A 739 68.64 -9.82 18.94
CA ASN A 739 67.93 -8.55 18.92
C ASN A 739 66.62 -8.59 18.10
N CYS A 740 66.34 -9.69 17.40
CA CYS A 740 65.08 -9.84 16.66
C CYS A 740 63.92 -10.14 17.61
N ASP A 741 62.78 -9.49 17.41
CA ASP A 741 61.53 -9.80 18.12
C ASP A 741 61.12 -11.27 17.88
N LEU A 742 61.34 -11.75 16.65
CA LEU A 742 61.19 -13.16 16.28
C LEU A 742 62.54 -13.75 15.86
N GLN A 743 63.24 -14.34 16.83
CA GLN A 743 64.49 -15.04 16.59
C GLN A 743 64.27 -16.43 15.97
N MET A 744 64.83 -16.66 14.78
CA MET A 744 64.81 -17.94 14.07
C MET A 744 65.99 -18.81 14.49
N THR A 745 65.84 -19.55 15.60
CA THR A 745 66.88 -20.47 16.12
C THR A 745 66.82 -21.88 15.52
N TRP A 746 65.75 -22.21 14.80
CA TRP A 746 65.47 -23.57 14.32
C TRP A 746 65.98 -23.87 12.90
N ASP A 747 66.21 -22.86 12.05
CA ASP A 747 66.73 -23.05 10.69
C ASP A 747 68.22 -22.70 10.61
N ILE A 748 69.05 -23.66 11.03
CA ILE A 748 70.49 -23.50 11.16
C ILE A 748 71.17 -23.53 9.78
N THR A 749 70.64 -24.34 8.86
CA THR A 749 71.28 -24.63 7.56
C THR A 749 71.10 -23.54 6.50
N SER A 750 70.06 -22.72 6.60
CA SER A 750 69.76 -21.72 5.59
C SER A 750 70.56 -20.42 5.83
N PRO A 751 70.99 -19.72 4.76
CA PRO A 751 71.65 -18.42 4.86
C PRO A 751 70.62 -17.34 5.18
N ILE A 752 70.23 -17.23 6.45
CA ILE A 752 69.33 -16.19 6.98
C ILE A 752 70.19 -15.13 7.66
N ALA A 753 69.98 -13.86 7.32
CA ALA A 753 70.67 -12.71 7.89
C ALA A 753 70.35 -12.50 9.38
N PRO A 754 71.17 -11.73 10.12
CA PRO A 754 70.90 -11.36 11.50
C PRO A 754 69.51 -10.73 11.68
N GLU A 755 69.14 -9.79 10.81
CA GLU A 755 67.80 -9.20 10.66
C GLU A 755 67.38 -9.35 9.19
N GLN A 756 66.48 -10.27 8.90
CA GLN A 756 66.15 -10.65 7.52
C GLN A 756 64.93 -9.87 6.97
N ALA A 757 63.91 -9.71 7.80
CA ALA A 757 62.66 -9.07 7.41
C ALA A 757 62.03 -8.34 8.60
N GLU A 758 61.22 -7.33 8.31
CA GLU A 758 60.34 -6.69 9.29
C GLU A 758 58.88 -6.90 8.90
N VAL A 759 58.02 -7.04 9.91
CA VAL A 759 56.58 -6.90 9.76
C VAL A 759 56.16 -5.65 10.51
N LYS A 760 55.50 -4.71 9.84
CA LYS A 760 55.10 -3.42 10.41
C LYS A 760 53.61 -3.16 10.25
N MET A 761 52.97 -2.62 11.29
CA MET A 761 51.60 -2.11 11.19
C MET A 761 51.60 -0.66 10.70
N ILE A 762 50.97 -0.42 9.55
CA ILE A 762 50.76 0.92 8.98
C ILE A 762 49.26 1.08 8.69
N ASN A 763 48.65 2.09 9.32
CA ASN A 763 47.22 2.40 9.17
C ASN A 763 46.29 1.17 9.41
N GLY A 764 46.59 0.36 10.42
CA GLY A 764 45.79 -0.81 10.80
C GLY A 764 46.01 -2.07 9.92
N TYR A 765 46.97 -2.04 8.99
CA TYR A 765 47.33 -3.19 8.16
C TYR A 765 48.77 -3.61 8.36
N LEU A 766 49.04 -4.92 8.30
CA LEU A 766 50.38 -5.47 8.38
C LEU A 766 51.07 -5.48 7.03
N TYR A 767 52.34 -5.07 7.01
CA TYR A 767 53.21 -5.08 5.85
C TYR A 767 54.48 -5.85 6.18
N LEU A 768 54.89 -6.75 5.30
CA LEU A 768 56.19 -7.38 5.27
C LEU A 768 57.16 -6.51 4.46
N THR A 769 58.32 -6.19 5.00
CA THR A 769 59.45 -5.59 4.27
C THR A 769 60.64 -6.54 4.38
N ALA A 770 61.27 -6.88 3.27
CA ALA A 770 62.55 -7.59 3.29
C ALA A 770 63.66 -6.59 3.60
N LEU A 771 64.45 -6.82 4.66
CA LEU A 771 65.62 -6.01 4.98
C LEU A 771 66.84 -6.47 4.17
N GLU A 772 66.94 -7.79 3.97
CA GLU A 772 68.00 -8.46 3.21
C GLU A 772 67.43 -9.39 2.12
N GLU A 773 68.27 -9.78 1.16
CA GLU A 773 67.89 -10.74 0.13
C GLU A 773 67.61 -12.13 0.71
N GLY A 774 66.62 -12.85 0.16
CA GLY A 774 66.26 -14.20 0.59
C GLY A 774 64.83 -14.39 1.11
N VAL A 775 64.03 -13.33 1.19
CA VAL A 775 62.58 -13.43 1.48
C VAL A 775 61.82 -13.71 0.19
N VAL A 776 61.04 -14.80 0.15
CA VAL A 776 60.18 -15.13 -1.00
C VAL A 776 58.72 -14.87 -0.62
N PHE A 777 58.06 -13.99 -1.36
CA PHE A 777 56.65 -13.66 -1.17
C PHE A 777 55.86 -14.13 -2.39
N ASP A 778 54.86 -15.00 -2.19
CA ASP A 778 54.03 -15.57 -3.27
C ASP A 778 54.87 -16.15 -4.43
N LYS A 779 55.82 -17.03 -4.09
CA LYS A 779 56.76 -17.70 -5.01
C LYS A 779 57.71 -16.78 -5.79
N LYS A 780 57.76 -15.48 -5.49
CA LYS A 780 58.72 -14.53 -6.08
C LYS A 780 59.66 -13.94 -5.03
N PRO A 781 60.95 -13.75 -5.34
CA PRO A 781 61.85 -13.07 -4.42
C PRO A 781 61.38 -11.63 -4.20
N LEU A 782 61.28 -11.23 -2.94
CA LEU A 782 60.93 -9.88 -2.54
C LEU A 782 62.19 -9.02 -2.54
N LYS A 783 62.17 -7.90 -3.28
CA LYS A 783 63.27 -6.92 -3.29
C LYS A 783 63.42 -6.27 -1.91
N THR A 784 64.64 -5.94 -1.53
CA THR A 784 64.96 -5.24 -0.28
C THR A 784 64.22 -3.89 -0.20
N ASN A 785 63.77 -3.54 1.01
CA ASN A 785 63.00 -2.33 1.34
C ASN A 785 61.66 -2.14 0.61
N VAL A 786 61.20 -3.14 -0.15
CA VAL A 786 59.88 -3.12 -0.78
C VAL A 786 58.84 -3.67 0.17
N ARG A 787 57.85 -2.84 0.52
CA ARG A 787 56.74 -3.20 1.39
C ARG A 787 55.71 -4.04 0.64
N LYS A 788 55.30 -5.17 1.24
CA LYS A 788 54.19 -6.01 0.78
C LYS A 788 53.15 -6.17 1.86
N LYS A 789 51.92 -5.78 1.56
CA LYS A 789 50.79 -5.94 2.47
C LYS A 789 50.51 -7.43 2.71
N LEU A 790 50.33 -7.81 3.96
CA LEU A 790 49.91 -9.14 4.39
C LEU A 790 48.38 -9.18 4.51
N TYR A 791 47.76 -10.16 3.88
CA TYR A 791 46.33 -10.47 4.01
C TYR A 791 46.15 -11.84 4.67
N HIS A 792 45.07 -12.07 5.41
CA HIS A 792 44.78 -13.40 5.96
C HIS A 792 45.00 -14.51 4.91
N GLY A 793 45.79 -15.53 5.25
CA GLY A 793 46.22 -16.62 4.39
C GLY A 793 47.48 -16.37 3.55
N THR A 794 48.05 -15.16 3.56
CA THR A 794 49.25 -14.82 2.77
C THR A 794 50.46 -15.58 3.26
N LYS A 795 51.22 -16.17 2.33
CA LYS A 795 52.44 -16.93 2.63
C LYS A 795 53.70 -16.21 2.19
N PHE A 796 54.72 -16.23 3.03
CA PHE A 796 56.08 -15.86 2.68
C PHE A 796 57.08 -16.87 3.27
N VAL A 797 58.23 -16.99 2.64
CA VAL A 797 59.26 -17.97 3.01
C VAL A 797 60.55 -17.24 3.35
N ILE A 798 61.17 -17.64 4.45
CA ILE A 798 62.51 -17.20 4.86
C ILE A 798 63.34 -18.47 5.13
N GLY A 799 64.42 -18.67 4.38
CA GLY A 799 65.17 -19.92 4.41
C GLY A 799 64.30 -21.10 3.99
N LYS A 800 64.18 -22.11 4.86
CA LYS A 800 63.29 -23.27 4.69
C LYS A 800 61.96 -23.13 5.47
N THR A 801 61.76 -22.01 6.17
CA THR A 801 60.58 -21.78 7.00
C THR A 801 59.50 -21.05 6.21
N THR A 802 58.29 -21.60 6.18
CA THR A 802 57.11 -20.97 5.60
C THR A 802 56.31 -20.28 6.69
N PHE A 803 56.06 -18.99 6.52
CA PHE A 803 55.20 -18.18 7.36
C PHE A 803 53.88 -17.93 6.65
N THR A 804 52.78 -18.29 7.28
CA THR A 804 51.42 -17.97 6.82
C THR A 804 50.80 -16.95 7.78
N TYR A 805 50.47 -15.76 7.28
CA TYR A 805 49.75 -14.77 8.06
C TYR A 805 48.30 -15.20 8.25
N LEU A 806 47.84 -15.28 9.49
CA LEU A 806 46.50 -15.70 9.86
C LEU A 806 45.90 -14.68 10.84
N GLU A 807 44.68 -14.28 10.57
CA GLU A 807 43.82 -13.59 11.52
C GLU A 807 42.89 -14.65 12.13
N LYS A 808 42.98 -14.90 13.43
CA LYS A 808 42.17 -15.93 14.11
C LYS A 808 41.43 -15.34 15.28
N ASP A 809 40.20 -15.78 15.50
CA ASP A 809 39.53 -15.62 16.78
C ASP A 809 39.97 -16.77 17.70
N LEU A 810 40.38 -16.46 18.94
CA LEU A 810 40.59 -17.46 20.00
C LEU A 810 39.27 -17.92 20.61
#